data_AF-A0A815ET09-F1
#
_entry.id   AF-A0A815ET09-F1
#
_cell.length_a   1.000
_cell.length_b   1.000
_cell.length_c   1.000
_cell.angle_alpha   90.00
_cell.angle_beta   90.00
_cell.angle_gamma   90.00
#
_symmetry.space_group_name_H-M   'P 1'
#
loop_
_entity.id
_entity.type
_entity.pdbx_description
1 polymer ?
#
loop_
_entity_poly.entity_id
_entity_poly.type
_entity_poly.pdbx_seq_one_letter_code
_entity_poly.pdbx_strand_id
1 'polypeptide(L)'
;MFDVYKGLLSNDDRSKPKVLFAFGALLGIFLISTIVLATLYGLEKNKASTATTTTTTVNDEACLTPYCIKAANYLLESIDETVDPCEDFFEFTCGTWLKNHKIPDDAGSQDTFNALRTQLDSDVVDILTLPLPNEMTNIQSIKNARILYDSCNNETNIESDGVNAILSLVNNEFGGWPILQGSSWNAASFNFSNLLLKLREYSSNIIYSCGTSTDDRNSSVYYIRVSQSDLALEQRSNYVGESKLITAYQQFIRDFASLLTNDTTTIAQDVTDIYNFEKSISIHHLTPAEQRARQNETVRTTIGNLSQTFSTSFDFTNYLRRVYSSSGVTLNDNDIVSISELDYLRNASSLINQTSARIIQNYFIWRFMMNRVSNMPKRYRATREPFDREFRGTSSEKSRSLTCGNYVNANMGFAVSKVYITRYFDENARAQSLEMINNIRDAFIEMVKDSTWMDETSKGRAIEKALAIDEKIGYPEYLSGNNITELEKMYEEYGFTGSYAPNVLKLLQIKSKEGLYRLREIVDRKSWGTSSPTVVNAFYTPSKNQISFPAGILQMPFFNKDAPKYLNYGGIGAVIGHEITHGFDDNGRQFDKDGNRVLWWTPETIEKFIERKTCIVDQYSNYTVAQINRTVNGNQTQGENIADNGGVKEAFYAYQKWARENGDLNKKLPGLKKYSTEQLFFMNYGQIWCSKMTDANALNRVQTGVHSPGRFRVIGPTSNFPEFDRVFNCKPGQGNSRVNKCTVWKLQIVLGALLGIFIIIAIVFAALYGVEKSKASTANYLLESIDETVDPCEDFFEFTCGTWLKTHKIPDDDILTLPLPNEMTNIQSIRNARILYDSCNNETNIESDGVTAILSLVNNEFGGWPILQGSSSNIIYSCDTETDEKNSSVYYIQVSQSNLALEQRSNYVGESKLITAYQQFIRDFASTLTNDTTTIAQDVTDIYNFEKSISIYHLTPAEQSARHNETVRTTIGNLSETFSTSVNSYNLFEKVDFCYC
;
A
#
# COMPACT_ATOMS: atom_id res chain seq x y z
N MET A 1 25.59 -11.14 43.13
CA MET A 1 24.43 -10.95 44.04
C MET A 1 23.85 -12.27 44.52
N PHE A 2 23.63 -13.24 43.63
CA PHE A 2 23.06 -14.54 43.99
C PHE A 2 23.90 -15.33 45.02
N ASP A 3 25.23 -15.28 44.93
CA ASP A 3 26.13 -15.97 45.87
C ASP A 3 26.26 -15.28 47.23
N VAL A 4 26.02 -13.98 47.26
CA VAL A 4 25.96 -13.16 48.49
C VAL A 4 24.69 -13.50 49.26
N TYR A 5 23.57 -13.64 48.55
CA TYR A 5 22.29 -14.02 49.10
C TYR A 5 22.31 -15.45 49.69
N LYS A 6 23.01 -16.39 49.04
CA LYS A 6 23.17 -17.77 49.53
C LYS A 6 23.97 -17.90 50.82
N GLY A 7 24.97 -17.04 51.06
CA GLY A 7 25.78 -17.15 52.28
C GLY A 7 25.16 -16.48 53.51
N LEU A 8 24.26 -15.51 53.36
CA LEU A 8 23.52 -14.90 54.49
C LEU A 8 22.45 -15.84 55.07
N LEU A 9 22.01 -16.81 54.28
CA LEU A 9 20.95 -17.76 54.61
C LEU A 9 21.48 -19.13 55.09
N SER A 10 22.80 -19.32 55.20
CA SER A 10 23.39 -20.57 55.69
C SER A 10 23.62 -20.51 57.21
N ASN A 11 23.11 -21.49 57.95
CA ASN A 11 23.32 -21.65 59.40
C ASN A 11 24.75 -22.10 59.79
N ASP A 12 25.71 -21.92 58.89
CA ASP A 12 27.12 -22.21 59.15
C ASP A 12 27.82 -20.92 59.60
N ASP A 13 28.25 -20.87 60.86
CA ASP A 13 28.88 -19.67 61.45
C ASP A 13 30.21 -19.28 60.76
N ARG A 14 30.71 -20.09 59.82
CA ARG A 14 31.90 -19.82 59.01
C ARG A 14 31.64 -19.05 57.70
N SER A 15 30.40 -18.88 57.26
CA SER A 15 30.06 -18.20 55.98
C SER A 15 29.72 -16.71 56.13
N LYS A 16 29.26 -16.28 57.32
CA LYS A 16 28.87 -14.90 57.64
C LYS A 16 29.94 -13.83 57.33
N PRO A 17 31.25 -14.04 57.57
CA PRO A 17 32.27 -13.04 57.26
C PRO A 17 32.43 -12.79 55.76
N LYS A 18 32.26 -13.82 54.91
CA LYS A 18 32.40 -13.71 53.45
C LYS A 18 31.24 -12.96 52.82
N VAL A 19 30.09 -13.00 53.46
CA VAL A 19 28.88 -12.35 52.95
C VAL A 19 28.80 -10.91 53.41
N LEU A 20 29.25 -10.60 54.62
CA LEU A 20 29.54 -9.21 55.01
C LEU A 20 30.59 -8.59 54.08
N PHE A 21 31.61 -9.34 53.67
CA PHE A 21 32.62 -8.85 52.73
C PHE A 21 32.02 -8.57 51.35
N ALA A 22 31.12 -9.44 50.86
CA ALA A 22 30.50 -9.26 49.56
C ALA A 22 29.38 -8.19 49.55
N PHE A 23 28.66 -8.01 50.67
CA PHE A 23 27.79 -6.85 50.89
C PHE A 23 28.62 -5.56 50.96
N GLY A 24 29.74 -5.57 51.69
CA GLY A 24 30.67 -4.45 51.74
C GLY A 24 31.28 -4.11 50.38
N ALA A 25 31.57 -5.11 49.54
CA ALA A 25 32.05 -4.93 48.18
C ALA A 25 30.96 -4.36 47.26
N LEU A 26 29.72 -4.81 47.37
CA LEU A 26 28.58 -4.27 46.60
C LEU A 26 28.22 -2.85 47.04
N LEU A 27 28.24 -2.56 48.34
CA LEU A 27 28.09 -1.19 48.86
C LEU A 27 29.26 -0.31 48.42
N GLY A 28 30.48 -0.85 48.39
CA GLY A 28 31.66 -0.18 47.86
C GLY A 28 31.53 0.15 46.38
N ILE A 29 31.07 -0.80 45.56
CA ILE A 29 30.82 -0.58 44.13
C ILE A 29 29.70 0.46 43.92
N PHE A 30 28.64 0.41 44.74
CA PHE A 30 27.55 1.39 44.67
C PHE A 30 27.99 2.79 45.11
N LEU A 31 28.82 2.90 46.16
CA LEU A 31 29.44 4.16 46.59
C LEU A 31 30.41 4.68 45.52
N ILE A 32 31.23 3.81 44.92
CA ILE A 32 32.15 4.21 43.87
C ILE A 32 31.38 4.64 42.62
N SER A 33 30.31 3.95 42.22
CA SER A 33 29.52 4.31 41.05
C SER A 33 28.70 5.59 41.27
N THR A 34 28.16 5.80 42.47
CA THR A 34 27.51 7.07 42.84
C THR A 34 28.51 8.22 42.97
N ILE A 35 29.70 7.98 43.52
CA ILE A 35 30.78 8.98 43.52
C ILE A 35 31.22 9.26 42.09
N VAL A 36 31.43 8.26 41.23
CA VAL A 36 31.79 8.45 39.82
C VAL A 36 30.69 9.21 39.08
N LEU A 37 29.41 8.89 39.29
CA LEU A 37 28.29 9.62 38.71
C LEU A 37 28.18 11.05 39.24
N ALA A 38 28.39 11.27 40.54
CA ALA A 38 28.41 12.60 41.15
C ALA A 38 29.64 13.41 40.72
N THR A 39 30.76 12.74 40.45
CA THR A 39 32.00 13.35 39.95
C THR A 39 31.87 13.65 38.47
N LEU A 40 31.24 12.77 37.67
CA LEU A 40 30.91 13.02 36.26
C LEU A 40 29.87 14.14 36.14
N TYR A 41 28.83 14.13 36.97
CA TYR A 41 27.85 15.21 37.06
C TYR A 41 28.51 16.52 37.54
N GLY A 42 29.42 16.45 38.50
CA GLY A 42 30.22 17.58 38.97
C GLY A 42 31.21 18.09 37.92
N LEU A 43 31.80 17.23 37.11
CA LEU A 43 32.68 17.56 35.99
C LEU A 43 31.89 18.12 34.80
N GLU A 44 30.66 17.66 34.59
CA GLU A 44 29.71 18.20 33.61
C GLU A 44 29.17 19.57 34.04
N LYS A 45 28.90 19.73 35.35
CA LYS A 45 28.51 21.02 35.95
C LYS A 45 29.69 21.99 36.05
N ASN A 46 30.92 21.52 36.24
CA ASN A 46 32.14 22.34 36.17
C ASN A 46 32.52 22.66 34.71
N LYS A 47 32.26 21.78 33.73
CA LYS A 47 32.26 22.17 32.30
C LYS A 47 31.20 23.24 32.02
N ALA A 48 30.06 23.20 32.70
CA ALA A 48 29.03 24.24 32.62
C ALA A 48 29.36 25.52 33.42
N SER A 49 30.20 25.46 34.47
CA SER A 49 30.60 26.63 35.30
C SER A 49 31.95 27.25 34.92
N THR A 50 32.78 26.58 34.12
CA THR A 50 34.01 27.18 33.54
C THR A 50 33.83 27.61 32.08
N ALA A 51 32.61 27.50 31.54
CA ALA A 51 32.18 28.29 30.40
C ALA A 51 32.00 29.73 30.90
N THR A 52 33.11 30.48 30.92
CA THR A 52 33.11 31.94 31.01
C THR A 52 32.02 32.43 30.06
N THR A 53 31.07 33.16 30.63
CA THR A 53 29.93 33.78 29.97
C THR A 53 30.42 34.67 28.83
N THR A 54 30.67 34.05 27.68
CA THR A 54 30.44 34.70 26.41
C THR A 54 29.00 34.35 26.11
N THR A 55 28.10 35.26 26.44
CA THR A 55 26.75 35.32 25.90
C THR A 55 26.87 35.46 24.38
N THR A 56 27.21 34.37 23.69
CA THR A 56 26.74 34.16 22.33
C THR A 56 25.26 33.88 22.48
N THR A 57 24.46 34.93 22.33
CA THR A 57 23.10 34.84 21.84
C THR A 57 23.09 33.77 20.75
N VAL A 58 22.51 32.60 21.01
CA VAL A 58 22.07 31.72 19.94
C VAL A 58 20.99 32.53 19.26
N ASN A 59 21.38 33.24 18.19
CA ASN A 59 20.47 34.06 17.42
C ASN A 59 19.34 33.14 16.96
N ASP A 60 18.15 33.39 17.50
CA ASP A 60 16.85 32.87 17.08
C ASP A 60 16.45 33.46 15.70
N GLU A 61 17.46 33.63 14.84
CA GLU A 61 17.37 34.22 13.52
C GLU A 61 16.84 33.18 12.55
N ALA A 62 15.73 33.53 11.92
CA ALA A 62 15.16 32.74 10.84
C ALA A 62 16.21 32.55 9.73
N CYS A 63 16.11 31.46 8.97
CA CYS A 63 16.94 31.31 7.79
C CYS A 63 16.57 32.37 6.74
N LEU A 64 17.46 33.33 6.48
CA LEU A 64 17.22 34.43 5.53
C LEU A 64 17.96 34.26 4.20
N THR A 65 18.39 33.04 3.86
CA THR A 65 18.96 32.79 2.52
C THR A 65 17.86 33.01 1.45
N PRO A 66 18.23 33.36 0.21
CA PRO A 66 17.25 33.53 -0.87
C PRO A 66 16.35 32.32 -1.06
N TYR A 67 16.90 31.11 -0.87
CA TYR A 67 16.11 29.89 -0.92
C TYR A 67 15.12 29.79 0.25
N CYS A 68 15.56 30.03 1.49
CA CYS A 68 14.66 29.97 2.65
C CYS A 68 13.49 30.95 2.54
N ILE A 69 13.72 32.14 1.99
CA ILE A 69 12.64 33.10 1.72
C ILE A 69 11.67 32.56 0.67
N LYS A 70 12.18 32.01 -0.44
CA LYS A 70 11.34 31.39 -1.48
C LYS A 70 10.54 30.19 -0.96
N ALA A 71 11.18 29.30 -0.19
CA ALA A 71 10.55 28.12 0.40
C ALA A 71 9.49 28.51 1.44
N ALA A 72 9.77 29.51 2.27
CA ALA A 72 8.79 30.06 3.20
C ALA A 72 7.57 30.62 2.46
N ASN A 73 7.79 31.39 1.39
CA ASN A 73 6.70 31.93 0.58
C ASN A 73 5.87 30.81 -0.07
N TYR A 74 6.52 29.81 -0.67
CA TYR A 74 5.84 28.66 -1.27
C TYR A 74 4.95 27.92 -0.26
N LEU A 75 5.46 27.69 0.96
CA LEU A 75 4.68 27.06 2.03
C LEU A 75 3.49 27.94 2.44
N LEU A 76 3.71 29.22 2.69
CA LEU A 76 2.68 30.18 3.14
C LEU A 76 1.57 30.41 2.11
N GLU A 77 1.91 30.43 0.82
CA GLU A 77 0.92 30.59 -0.27
C GLU A 77 0.04 29.35 -0.48
N SER A 78 0.43 28.20 0.10
CA SER A 78 -0.22 26.91 -0.12
C SER A 78 -1.09 26.45 1.06
N ILE A 79 -0.67 26.72 2.30
CA ILE A 79 -1.35 26.25 3.51
C ILE A 79 -2.71 26.92 3.74
N ASP A 80 -3.65 26.17 4.30
CA ASP A 80 -4.90 26.67 4.86
C ASP A 80 -4.93 26.42 6.37
N GLU A 81 -4.54 27.44 7.14
CA GLU A 81 -4.46 27.35 8.60
C GLU A 81 -5.82 27.33 9.30
N THR A 82 -6.92 27.47 8.56
CA THR A 82 -8.28 27.33 9.11
C THR A 82 -8.68 25.88 9.31
N VAL A 83 -7.91 24.95 8.74
CA VAL A 83 -8.13 23.51 8.82
C VAL A 83 -7.18 22.91 9.85
N ASP A 84 -7.72 22.07 10.74
CA ASP A 84 -6.89 21.32 11.68
C ASP A 84 -6.08 20.25 10.91
N PRO A 85 -4.72 20.24 11.01
CA PRO A 85 -3.89 19.22 10.38
C PRO A 85 -4.23 17.78 10.82
N CYS A 86 -4.84 17.61 11.99
CA CYS A 86 -5.33 16.31 12.47
C CYS A 86 -6.66 15.90 11.85
N GLU A 87 -7.46 16.83 11.32
CA GLU A 87 -8.71 16.51 10.61
C GLU A 87 -8.45 16.18 9.14
N ASP A 88 -7.72 17.05 8.44
CA ASP A 88 -7.39 16.88 7.03
C ASP A 88 -6.04 17.51 6.70
N PHE A 89 -4.98 16.70 6.78
CA PHE A 89 -3.63 17.19 6.56
C PHE A 89 -3.38 17.65 5.12
N PHE A 90 -4.08 17.09 4.14
CA PHE A 90 -3.96 17.54 2.76
C PHE A 90 -4.58 18.91 2.57
N GLU A 91 -5.79 19.14 3.10
CA GLU A 91 -6.43 20.45 3.02
C GLU A 91 -5.66 21.49 3.85
N PHE A 92 -5.12 21.13 5.02
CA PHE A 92 -4.23 22.01 5.78
C PHE A 92 -2.99 22.43 4.97
N THR A 93 -2.36 21.51 4.23
CA THR A 93 -1.11 21.79 3.50
C THR A 93 -1.32 22.41 2.12
N CYS A 94 -2.46 22.13 1.47
CA CYS A 94 -2.75 22.48 0.07
C CYS A 94 -4.03 23.29 -0.15
N GLY A 95 -4.86 23.55 0.87
CA GLY A 95 -6.20 24.14 0.69
C GLY A 95 -6.17 25.51 0.00
N THR A 96 -5.23 26.39 0.37
CA THR A 96 -5.03 27.67 -0.32
C THR A 96 -4.42 27.47 -1.71
N TRP A 97 -3.51 26.50 -1.88
CA TRP A 97 -2.97 26.12 -3.18
C TRP A 97 -4.08 25.73 -4.17
N LEU A 98 -5.05 24.91 -3.75
CA LEU A 98 -6.18 24.44 -4.57
C LEU A 98 -7.10 25.58 -5.02
N LYS A 99 -7.25 26.60 -4.18
CA LYS A 99 -8.04 27.83 -4.46
C LYS A 99 -7.34 28.72 -5.48
N ASN A 100 -6.02 28.87 -5.36
CA ASN A 100 -5.23 29.81 -6.16
C ASN A 100 -4.74 29.22 -7.50
N HIS A 101 -4.64 27.90 -7.62
CA HIS A 101 -4.18 27.24 -8.84
C HIS A 101 -5.33 26.79 -9.74
N LYS A 102 -5.21 27.14 -11.03
CA LYS A 102 -6.10 26.70 -12.10
C LYS A 102 -5.44 25.57 -12.89
N ILE A 103 -6.25 24.64 -13.36
CA ILE A 103 -5.78 23.64 -14.33
C ILE A 103 -5.61 24.37 -15.67
N PRO A 104 -4.42 24.31 -16.30
CA PRO A 104 -4.21 24.89 -17.62
C PRO A 104 -5.17 24.29 -18.67
N ASP A 105 -5.60 25.10 -19.64
CA ASP A 105 -6.51 24.68 -20.70
C ASP A 105 -5.96 23.53 -21.56
N ASP A 106 -4.63 23.38 -21.61
CA ASP A 106 -3.92 22.33 -22.35
C ASP A 106 -3.53 21.12 -21.49
N ALA A 107 -4.02 21.04 -20.24
CA ALA A 107 -3.69 19.99 -19.29
C ALA A 107 -4.93 19.38 -18.61
N GLY A 108 -4.88 18.08 -18.31
CA GLY A 108 -5.92 17.40 -17.52
C GLY A 108 -5.73 17.53 -16.01
N SER A 109 -4.59 18.05 -15.57
CA SER A 109 -4.23 18.21 -14.16
C SER A 109 -3.19 19.29 -13.95
N GLN A 110 -3.25 19.93 -12.79
CA GLN A 110 -2.19 20.77 -12.25
C GLN A 110 -1.74 20.15 -10.93
N ASP A 111 -0.44 19.91 -10.78
CA ASP A 111 0.16 19.41 -9.55
C ASP A 111 1.61 19.87 -9.45
N THR A 112 2.24 19.71 -8.28
CA THR A 112 3.63 20.14 -8.03
C THR A 112 4.63 19.50 -9.00
N PHE A 113 4.42 18.23 -9.40
CA PHE A 113 5.26 17.57 -10.40
C PHE A 113 5.07 18.19 -11.79
N ASN A 114 3.85 18.46 -12.21
CA ASN A 114 3.54 19.07 -13.51
C ASN A 114 4.03 20.52 -13.60
N ALA A 115 3.99 21.27 -12.50
CA ALA A 115 4.58 22.61 -12.43
C ALA A 115 6.09 22.54 -12.70
N LEU A 116 6.81 21.61 -12.05
CA LEU A 116 8.24 21.41 -12.29
C LEU A 116 8.53 20.86 -13.69
N ARG A 117 7.69 19.95 -14.23
CA ARG A 117 7.79 19.48 -15.63
C ARG A 117 7.62 20.62 -16.61
N THR A 118 6.68 21.54 -16.37
CA THR A 118 6.45 22.68 -17.25
C THR A 118 7.66 23.61 -17.27
N GLN A 119 8.29 23.85 -16.12
CA GLN A 119 9.55 24.59 -16.06
C GLN A 119 10.65 23.86 -16.83
N LEU A 120 10.83 22.55 -16.60
CA LEU A 120 11.83 21.76 -17.31
C LEU A 120 11.59 21.75 -18.83
N ASP A 121 10.33 21.62 -19.28
CA ASP A 121 9.94 21.69 -20.68
C ASP A 121 10.37 23.05 -21.30
N SER A 122 10.24 24.14 -20.54
CA SER A 122 10.74 25.47 -20.95
C SER A 122 12.27 25.51 -21.02
N ASP A 123 12.97 24.96 -20.03
CA ASP A 123 14.44 24.92 -20.02
C ASP A 123 14.98 24.11 -21.21
N VAL A 124 14.27 23.04 -21.60
CA VAL A 124 14.56 22.25 -22.81
C VAL A 124 14.39 23.09 -24.08
N VAL A 125 13.33 23.88 -24.18
CA VAL A 125 13.14 24.81 -25.31
C VAL A 125 14.28 25.83 -25.36
N ASP A 126 14.70 26.39 -24.22
CA ASP A 126 15.82 27.31 -24.13
C ASP A 126 17.16 26.66 -24.54
N ILE A 127 17.36 25.39 -24.20
CA ILE A 127 18.51 24.59 -24.66
C ILE A 127 18.51 24.45 -26.18
N LEU A 128 17.35 24.22 -26.79
CA LEU A 128 17.22 23.99 -28.23
C LEU A 128 17.28 25.28 -29.04
N THR A 129 16.95 26.43 -28.46
CA THR A 129 16.82 27.72 -29.19
C THR A 129 17.97 28.68 -28.94
N LEU A 130 18.49 28.78 -27.71
CA LEU A 130 19.50 29.77 -27.35
C LEU A 130 20.92 29.37 -27.80
N PRO A 131 21.86 30.34 -27.92
CA PRO A 131 23.26 30.05 -28.24
C PRO A 131 23.88 29.02 -27.31
N LEU A 132 24.51 27.99 -27.89
CA LEU A 132 25.18 26.93 -27.14
C LEU A 132 26.55 27.40 -26.61
N PRO A 133 27.04 26.82 -25.50
CA PRO A 133 28.45 26.91 -25.13
C PRO A 133 29.37 26.49 -26.29
N ASN A 134 30.54 27.12 -26.41
CA ASN A 134 31.45 26.89 -27.53
C ASN A 134 31.85 25.41 -27.66
N GLU A 135 32.11 24.73 -26.54
CA GLU A 135 32.45 23.30 -26.50
C GLU A 135 31.31 22.38 -26.97
N MET A 136 30.06 22.85 -26.97
CA MET A 136 28.89 22.06 -27.37
C MET A 136 28.47 22.28 -28.82
N THR A 137 28.93 23.36 -29.45
CA THR A 137 28.46 23.80 -30.78
C THR A 137 28.78 22.77 -31.87
N ASN A 138 29.81 21.95 -31.68
CA ASN A 138 30.25 20.95 -32.67
C ASN A 138 29.74 19.52 -32.40
N ILE A 139 28.99 19.29 -31.33
CA ILE A 139 28.43 17.98 -30.96
C ILE A 139 27.29 17.64 -31.92
N GLN A 140 27.40 16.53 -32.66
CA GLN A 140 26.48 16.19 -33.75
C GLN A 140 25.11 15.74 -33.22
N SER A 141 25.06 15.00 -32.12
CA SER A 141 23.83 14.63 -31.43
C SER A 141 23.00 15.85 -30.99
N ILE A 142 23.65 16.92 -30.51
CA ILE A 142 22.98 18.19 -30.15
C ILE A 142 22.47 18.91 -31.42
N LYS A 143 23.25 18.94 -32.50
CA LYS A 143 22.80 19.51 -33.78
C LYS A 143 21.56 18.78 -34.31
N ASN A 144 21.55 17.44 -34.26
CA ASN A 144 20.40 16.63 -34.65
C ASN A 144 19.17 16.96 -33.80
N ALA A 145 19.33 17.12 -32.48
CA ALA A 145 18.23 17.53 -31.59
C ALA A 145 17.62 18.88 -31.99
N ARG A 146 18.46 19.87 -32.34
CA ARG A 146 18.00 21.19 -32.84
C ARG A 146 17.33 21.09 -34.21
N ILE A 147 17.88 20.31 -35.14
CA ILE A 147 17.24 20.09 -36.46
C ILE A 147 15.85 19.46 -36.29
N LEU A 148 15.69 18.50 -35.38
CA LEU A 148 14.40 17.88 -35.10
C LEU A 148 13.42 18.87 -34.47
N TYR A 149 13.90 19.72 -33.56
CA TYR A 149 13.10 20.81 -32.98
C TYR A 149 12.64 21.81 -34.05
N ASP A 150 13.55 22.27 -34.90
CA ASP A 150 13.29 23.27 -35.93
C ASP A 150 12.32 22.75 -36.98
N SER A 151 12.48 21.50 -37.44
CA SER A 151 11.55 20.92 -38.41
C SER A 151 10.17 20.72 -37.80
N CYS A 152 10.08 20.34 -36.52
CA CYS A 152 8.82 20.24 -35.79
C CYS A 152 8.11 21.60 -35.65
N ASN A 153 8.84 22.68 -35.40
CA ASN A 153 8.26 24.03 -35.24
C ASN A 153 7.88 24.69 -36.56
N ASN A 154 8.43 24.25 -37.69
CA ASN A 154 8.10 24.81 -39.00
C ASN A 154 6.73 24.32 -39.50
N GLU A 155 5.66 24.92 -39.00
CA GLU A 155 4.29 24.56 -39.39
C GLU A 155 4.02 24.79 -40.88
N THR A 156 4.67 25.77 -41.52
CA THR A 156 4.54 26.01 -42.97
C THR A 156 4.97 24.80 -43.79
N ASN A 157 6.12 24.20 -43.46
CA ASN A 157 6.60 22.98 -44.14
C ASN A 157 5.74 21.75 -43.81
N ILE A 158 5.17 21.70 -42.61
CA ILE A 158 4.26 20.60 -42.23
C ILE A 158 2.97 20.68 -43.02
N GLU A 159 2.40 21.88 -43.20
CA GLU A 159 1.19 22.11 -43.99
C GLU A 159 1.38 21.76 -45.49
N SER A 160 2.58 21.96 -46.06
CA SER A 160 2.85 21.64 -47.48
C SER A 160 2.95 20.14 -47.75
N ASP A 161 3.72 19.41 -46.94
CA ASP A 161 4.15 18.04 -47.28
C ASP A 161 3.92 16.99 -46.17
N GLY A 162 3.51 17.42 -44.98
CA GLY A 162 3.56 16.60 -43.77
C GLY A 162 2.66 15.36 -43.79
N VAL A 163 1.45 15.46 -44.34
CA VAL A 163 0.52 14.32 -44.42
C VAL A 163 0.86 13.36 -45.54
N ASN A 164 1.38 13.88 -46.66
CA ASN A 164 1.64 13.08 -47.85
C ASN A 164 2.68 11.99 -47.60
N ALA A 165 3.72 12.26 -46.82
CA ALA A 165 4.72 11.26 -46.46
C ALA A 165 4.11 10.08 -45.69
N ILE A 166 3.24 10.36 -44.72
CA ILE A 166 2.59 9.35 -43.89
C ILE A 166 1.55 8.56 -44.70
N LEU A 167 0.74 9.23 -45.52
CA LEU A 167 -0.23 8.55 -46.40
C LEU A 167 0.45 7.72 -47.49
N SER A 168 1.57 8.20 -48.03
CA SER A 168 2.36 7.44 -49.01
C SER A 168 2.89 6.15 -48.38
N LEU A 169 3.35 6.21 -47.12
CA LEU A 169 3.73 5.03 -46.36
C LEU A 169 2.56 4.05 -46.22
N VAL A 170 1.39 4.53 -45.80
CA VAL A 170 0.17 3.69 -45.66
C VAL A 170 -0.19 3.01 -46.99
N ASN A 171 -0.19 3.76 -48.09
CA ASN A 171 -0.57 3.25 -49.39
C ASN A 171 0.46 2.26 -49.97
N ASN A 172 1.75 2.56 -49.84
CA ASN A 172 2.80 1.81 -50.51
C ASN A 172 3.31 0.62 -49.69
N GLU A 173 3.42 0.78 -48.37
CA GLU A 173 4.02 -0.24 -47.50
C GLU A 173 2.98 -1.01 -46.68
N PHE A 174 1.85 -0.39 -46.31
CA PHE A 174 0.84 -1.04 -45.47
C PHE A 174 -0.33 -1.63 -46.26
N GLY A 175 -0.36 -1.46 -47.58
CA GLY A 175 -1.40 -2.04 -48.44
C GLY A 175 -2.67 -1.21 -48.55
N GLY A 176 -2.60 0.09 -48.27
CA GLY A 176 -3.72 1.03 -48.40
C GLY A 176 -4.66 1.06 -47.21
N TRP A 177 -5.72 1.86 -47.33
CA TRP A 177 -6.69 2.10 -46.27
C TRP A 177 -8.12 2.03 -46.82
N PRO A 178 -8.86 0.92 -46.55
CA PRO A 178 -10.17 0.70 -47.14
C PRO A 178 -11.20 1.81 -46.88
N ILE A 179 -11.15 2.49 -45.72
CA ILE A 179 -12.04 3.61 -45.40
C ILE A 179 -11.87 4.79 -46.37
N LEU A 180 -10.69 4.96 -46.96
CA LEU A 180 -10.41 6.01 -47.94
C LEU A 180 -10.68 5.55 -49.37
N GLN A 181 -10.40 4.27 -49.65
CA GLN A 181 -10.45 3.69 -51.00
C GLN A 181 -11.81 3.07 -51.35
N GLY A 182 -12.70 2.89 -50.38
CA GLY A 182 -14.01 2.28 -50.59
C GLY A 182 -13.91 0.89 -51.21
N SER A 183 -14.66 0.66 -52.28
CA SER A 183 -14.68 -0.60 -53.05
C SER A 183 -13.44 -0.83 -53.91
N SER A 184 -12.59 0.19 -54.11
CA SER A 184 -11.36 0.04 -54.91
C SER A 184 -10.22 -0.65 -54.15
N TRP A 185 -10.35 -0.84 -52.84
CA TRP A 185 -9.36 -1.57 -52.04
C TRP A 185 -9.45 -3.08 -52.29
N ASN A 186 -8.31 -3.69 -52.64
CA ASN A 186 -8.25 -5.10 -53.00
C ASN A 186 -8.07 -6.01 -51.76
N ALA A 187 -9.19 -6.56 -51.27
CA ALA A 187 -9.18 -7.50 -50.16
C ALA A 187 -8.39 -8.78 -50.43
N ALA A 188 -8.25 -9.21 -51.69
CA ALA A 188 -7.52 -10.43 -52.03
C ALA A 188 -5.99 -10.29 -51.87
N SER A 189 -5.46 -9.06 -51.88
CA SER A 189 -4.04 -8.79 -51.63
C SER A 189 -3.69 -8.66 -50.14
N PHE A 190 -4.68 -8.71 -49.24
CA PHE A 190 -4.45 -8.54 -47.82
C PHE A 190 -3.62 -9.70 -47.24
N ASN A 191 -2.59 -9.35 -46.45
CA ASN A 191 -1.81 -10.30 -45.69
C ASN A 191 -1.54 -9.75 -44.29
N PHE A 192 -2.19 -10.33 -43.29
CA PHE A 192 -2.11 -9.87 -41.91
C PHE A 192 -0.68 -9.90 -41.36
N SER A 193 0.06 -10.98 -41.57
CA SER A 193 1.45 -11.11 -41.08
C SER A 193 2.37 -10.05 -41.70
N ASN A 194 2.18 -9.72 -42.98
CA ASN A 194 2.94 -8.67 -43.64
C ASN A 194 2.59 -7.28 -43.11
N LEU A 195 1.30 -6.98 -42.93
CA LEU A 195 0.85 -5.73 -42.32
C LEU A 195 1.46 -5.53 -40.93
N LEU A 196 1.41 -6.57 -40.08
CA LEU A 196 1.93 -6.48 -38.71
C LEU A 196 3.45 -6.24 -38.69
N LEU A 197 4.20 -6.90 -39.59
CA LEU A 197 5.64 -6.67 -39.71
C LEU A 197 5.97 -5.26 -40.19
N LYS A 198 5.23 -4.76 -41.18
CA LYS A 198 5.41 -3.40 -41.69
C LYS A 198 5.05 -2.35 -40.63
N LEU A 199 3.99 -2.54 -39.85
CA LEU A 199 3.69 -1.68 -38.71
C LEU A 199 4.78 -1.73 -37.64
N ARG A 200 5.32 -2.92 -37.37
CA ARG A 200 6.44 -3.10 -36.43
C ARG A 200 7.69 -2.36 -36.89
N GLU A 201 8.03 -2.34 -38.18
CA GLU A 201 9.14 -1.55 -38.74
C GLU A 201 9.04 -0.05 -38.41
N TYR A 202 7.84 0.47 -38.14
CA TYR A 202 7.59 1.84 -37.70
C TYR A 202 7.11 1.91 -36.24
N SER A 203 7.66 1.03 -35.40
CA SER A 203 7.49 1.01 -33.94
C SER A 203 6.03 0.96 -33.48
N SER A 204 5.15 0.32 -34.26
CA SER A 204 3.72 0.19 -33.93
C SER A 204 3.35 -1.24 -33.56
N ASN A 205 3.14 -1.46 -32.26
CA ASN A 205 2.62 -2.70 -31.69
C ASN A 205 1.10 -2.55 -31.50
N ILE A 206 0.31 -3.36 -32.21
CA ILE A 206 -1.15 -3.31 -32.16
C ILE A 206 -1.67 -4.73 -31.94
N ILE A 207 -2.53 -4.90 -30.94
CA ILE A 207 -3.03 -6.16 -30.36
C ILE A 207 -1.93 -7.00 -29.71
N TYR A 208 -0.80 -7.21 -30.39
CA TYR A 208 0.36 -7.94 -29.89
C TYR A 208 1.53 -7.00 -29.62
N SER A 209 2.18 -7.19 -28.47
CA SER A 209 3.46 -6.57 -28.15
C SER A 209 4.54 -7.65 -28.09
N CYS A 210 5.67 -7.41 -28.75
CA CYS A 210 6.85 -8.25 -28.60
C CYS A 210 8.12 -7.41 -28.53
N GLY A 211 9.12 -7.93 -27.82
CA GLY A 211 10.41 -7.27 -27.65
C GLY A 211 11.39 -8.09 -26.82
N THR A 212 12.58 -7.53 -26.63
CA THR A 212 13.61 -8.11 -25.75
C THR A 212 13.48 -7.50 -24.36
N SER A 213 13.47 -8.35 -23.34
CA SER A 213 13.47 -7.95 -21.92
C SER A 213 14.58 -8.67 -21.16
N THR A 214 15.06 -8.06 -20.08
CA THR A 214 15.90 -8.77 -19.10
C THR A 214 15.09 -9.88 -18.47
N ASP A 215 15.67 -11.07 -18.34
CA ASP A 215 15.01 -12.23 -17.77
C ASP A 215 14.84 -12.09 -16.27
N ASP A 216 13.59 -12.06 -15.82
CA ASP A 216 13.28 -11.92 -14.40
C ASP A 216 13.84 -13.09 -13.58
N ARG A 217 14.01 -14.30 -14.14
CA ARG A 217 14.58 -15.44 -13.41
C ARG A 217 16.12 -15.48 -13.42
N ASN A 218 16.73 -14.73 -14.33
CA ASN A 218 18.18 -14.61 -14.48
C ASN A 218 18.48 -13.22 -15.06
N SER A 219 18.67 -12.24 -14.19
CA SER A 219 18.84 -10.83 -14.56
C SER A 219 20.09 -10.53 -15.39
N SER A 220 20.95 -11.54 -15.62
CA SER A 220 22.17 -11.43 -16.42
C SER A 220 21.95 -11.73 -17.91
N VAL A 221 20.76 -12.18 -18.31
CA VAL A 221 20.45 -12.53 -19.71
C VAL A 221 19.18 -11.84 -20.21
N TYR A 222 19.07 -11.76 -21.53
CA TYR A 222 17.89 -11.27 -22.24
C TYR A 222 17.04 -12.42 -22.77
N TYR A 223 15.73 -12.20 -22.89
CA TYR A 223 14.78 -13.12 -23.51
C TYR A 223 13.73 -12.36 -24.34
N ILE A 224 12.95 -13.10 -25.12
CA ILE A 224 11.87 -12.54 -25.95
C ILE A 224 10.57 -12.56 -25.14
N ARG A 225 9.96 -11.40 -24.93
CA ARG A 225 8.63 -11.29 -24.31
C ARG A 225 7.56 -11.08 -25.36
N VAL A 226 6.44 -11.79 -25.23
CA VAL A 226 5.20 -11.57 -26.00
C VAL A 226 4.06 -11.31 -25.02
N SER A 227 3.25 -10.28 -25.26
CA SER A 227 2.20 -9.81 -24.34
C SER A 227 1.11 -9.06 -25.11
N GLN A 228 0.03 -8.70 -24.44
CA GLN A 228 -0.98 -7.78 -24.99
C GLN A 228 -0.40 -6.37 -25.23
N SER A 229 -0.95 -5.63 -26.20
CA SER A 229 -0.70 -4.20 -26.38
C SER A 229 -1.81 -3.35 -25.79
N ASP A 230 -1.62 -2.03 -25.78
CA ASP A 230 -2.65 -1.10 -25.31
C ASP A 230 -3.84 -0.99 -26.27
N LEU A 231 -5.01 -0.69 -25.70
CA LEU A 231 -6.24 -0.34 -26.42
C LEU A 231 -6.31 1.17 -26.69
N ALA A 232 -7.10 1.61 -27.67
CA ALA A 232 -7.25 3.04 -27.96
C ALA A 232 -7.88 3.85 -26.80
N LEU A 233 -8.76 3.22 -26.02
CA LEU A 233 -9.36 3.81 -24.82
C LEU A 233 -8.68 3.36 -23.52
N GLU A 234 -7.47 2.80 -23.60
CA GLU A 234 -6.62 2.27 -22.51
C GLU A 234 -7.20 1.07 -21.74
N GLN A 235 -8.41 1.17 -21.19
CA GLN A 235 -9.02 0.15 -20.33
C GLN A 235 -10.29 -0.45 -20.95
N ARG A 236 -10.50 -1.75 -20.71
CA ARG A 236 -11.72 -2.46 -21.13
C ARG A 236 -13.01 -1.83 -20.59
N SER A 237 -12.97 -1.22 -19.41
CA SER A 237 -14.12 -0.54 -18.81
C SER A 237 -14.64 0.63 -19.64
N ASN A 238 -13.79 1.24 -20.48
CA ASN A 238 -14.16 2.36 -21.34
C ASN A 238 -14.95 1.93 -22.59
N TYR A 239 -15.11 0.62 -22.80
CA TYR A 239 -15.91 0.02 -23.88
C TYR A 239 -17.29 -0.48 -23.41
N VAL A 240 -17.64 -0.27 -22.14
CA VAL A 240 -18.90 -0.72 -21.54
C VAL A 240 -19.98 0.37 -21.64
N GLY A 241 -21.17 -0.01 -22.11
CA GLY A 241 -22.30 0.91 -22.26
C GLY A 241 -22.11 1.97 -23.34
N GLU A 242 -23.02 2.93 -23.40
CA GLU A 242 -22.87 4.14 -24.21
C GLU A 242 -22.23 5.25 -23.37
N SER A 243 -21.28 5.98 -23.94
CA SER A 243 -20.62 7.10 -23.27
C SER A 243 -20.22 8.20 -24.24
N LYS A 244 -20.02 9.41 -23.70
CA LYS A 244 -19.48 10.54 -24.47
C LYS A 244 -18.08 10.23 -25.01
N LEU A 245 -17.26 9.51 -24.25
CA LEU A 245 -15.92 9.09 -24.68
C LEU A 245 -15.98 8.17 -25.91
N ILE A 246 -16.86 7.17 -25.92
CA ILE A 246 -17.05 6.28 -27.08
C ILE A 246 -17.51 7.09 -28.30
N THR A 247 -18.46 8.00 -28.09
CA THR A 247 -18.97 8.87 -29.16
C THR A 247 -17.87 9.74 -29.73
N ALA A 248 -17.05 10.36 -28.88
CA ALA A 248 -15.94 11.21 -29.27
C ALA A 248 -14.81 10.43 -29.97
N TYR A 249 -14.55 9.18 -29.55
CA TYR A 249 -13.58 8.32 -30.23
C TYR A 249 -14.02 7.96 -31.65
N GLN A 250 -15.27 7.55 -31.83
CA GLN A 250 -15.80 7.30 -33.16
C GLN A 250 -15.85 8.58 -34.01
N GLN A 251 -16.18 9.73 -33.39
CA GLN A 251 -16.18 11.02 -34.06
C GLN A 251 -14.78 11.39 -34.56
N PHE A 252 -13.75 11.14 -33.75
CA PHE A 252 -12.36 11.38 -34.14
C PHE A 252 -11.98 10.58 -35.40
N ILE A 253 -12.37 9.30 -35.49
CA ILE A 253 -12.15 8.49 -36.70
C ILE A 253 -12.86 9.11 -37.90
N ARG A 254 -14.14 9.47 -37.74
CA ARG A 254 -14.98 10.04 -38.81
C ARG A 254 -14.42 11.36 -39.34
N ASP A 255 -14.10 12.28 -38.44
CA ASP A 255 -13.61 13.60 -38.81
C ASP A 255 -12.25 13.51 -39.48
N PHE A 256 -11.36 12.65 -38.97
CA PHE A 256 -10.08 12.39 -39.61
C PHE A 256 -10.25 11.84 -41.04
N ALA A 257 -11.10 10.83 -41.23
CA ALA A 257 -11.33 10.23 -42.54
C ALA A 257 -12.00 11.22 -43.52
N SER A 258 -12.90 12.08 -43.02
CA SER A 258 -13.61 13.08 -43.83
C SER A 258 -12.69 14.18 -44.38
N LEU A 259 -11.51 14.38 -43.80
CA LEU A 259 -10.47 15.25 -44.37
C LEU A 259 -9.76 14.63 -45.59
N LEU A 260 -9.95 13.34 -45.84
CA LEU A 260 -9.23 12.56 -46.84
C LEU A 260 -10.13 11.97 -47.93
N THR A 261 -11.43 11.83 -47.67
CA THR A 261 -12.41 11.34 -48.64
C THR A 261 -13.81 11.92 -48.36
N ASN A 262 -14.65 11.99 -49.40
CA ASN A 262 -16.03 12.47 -49.33
C ASN A 262 -17.07 11.33 -49.21
N ASP A 263 -16.64 10.07 -49.10
CA ASP A 263 -17.54 8.91 -49.00
C ASP A 263 -18.08 8.72 -47.57
N THR A 264 -19.09 9.52 -47.23
CA THR A 264 -19.69 9.54 -45.89
C THR A 264 -20.32 8.21 -45.49
N THR A 265 -20.87 7.46 -46.45
CA THR A 265 -21.53 6.17 -46.18
C THR A 265 -20.51 5.11 -45.81
N THR A 266 -19.41 5.00 -46.56
CA THR A 266 -18.31 4.09 -46.23
C THR A 266 -17.67 4.44 -44.90
N ILE A 267 -17.43 5.74 -44.64
CA ILE A 267 -16.88 6.20 -43.35
C ILE A 267 -17.76 5.74 -42.19
N ALA A 268 -19.08 5.96 -42.25
CA ALA A 268 -19.99 5.64 -41.15
C ALA A 268 -19.97 4.14 -40.79
N GLN A 269 -19.99 3.28 -41.81
CA GLN A 269 -19.95 1.83 -41.62
C GLN A 269 -18.59 1.39 -41.06
N ASP A 270 -17.48 1.80 -41.69
CA ASP A 270 -16.14 1.38 -41.30
C ASP A 270 -15.76 1.86 -39.90
N VAL A 271 -16.16 3.07 -39.49
CA VAL A 271 -15.95 3.56 -38.11
C VAL A 271 -16.65 2.67 -37.09
N THR A 272 -17.89 2.27 -37.39
CA THR A 272 -18.67 1.37 -36.53
C THR A 272 -17.97 0.02 -36.41
N ASP A 273 -17.48 -0.52 -37.51
CA ASP A 273 -16.78 -1.81 -37.53
C ASP A 273 -15.42 -1.76 -36.82
N ILE A 274 -14.64 -0.69 -36.99
CA ILE A 274 -13.38 -0.46 -36.26
C ILE A 274 -13.63 -0.50 -34.75
N TYR A 275 -14.63 0.24 -34.28
CA TYR A 275 -14.98 0.30 -32.86
C TYR A 275 -15.46 -1.06 -32.34
N ASN A 276 -16.38 -1.71 -33.05
CA ASN A 276 -16.94 -3.00 -32.64
C ASN A 276 -15.87 -4.08 -32.56
N PHE A 277 -14.92 -4.10 -33.50
CA PHE A 277 -13.80 -5.01 -33.48
C PHE A 277 -12.91 -4.79 -32.24
N GLU A 278 -12.51 -3.55 -31.94
CA GLU A 278 -11.71 -3.26 -30.75
C GLU A 278 -12.45 -3.58 -29.45
N LYS A 279 -13.77 -3.33 -29.41
CA LYS A 279 -14.64 -3.71 -28.30
C LYS A 279 -14.62 -5.22 -28.05
N SER A 280 -14.69 -6.05 -29.09
CA SER A 280 -14.59 -7.51 -28.97
C SER A 280 -13.23 -7.96 -28.43
N ILE A 281 -12.14 -7.28 -28.81
CA ILE A 281 -10.80 -7.55 -28.26
C ILE A 281 -10.72 -7.13 -26.78
N SER A 282 -11.32 -5.98 -26.42
CA SER A 282 -11.22 -5.40 -25.07
C SER A 282 -11.75 -6.30 -23.97
N ILE A 283 -12.73 -7.16 -24.26
CA ILE A 283 -13.34 -8.09 -23.30
C ILE A 283 -12.32 -9.08 -22.73
N HIS A 284 -11.29 -9.42 -23.51
CA HIS A 284 -10.24 -10.35 -23.11
C HIS A 284 -9.01 -9.66 -22.53
N HIS A 285 -8.95 -8.32 -22.53
CA HIS A 285 -7.79 -7.56 -22.11
C HIS A 285 -7.68 -7.55 -20.58
N LEU A 286 -6.48 -7.78 -20.05
CA LEU A 286 -6.21 -7.74 -18.62
C LEU A 286 -5.85 -6.32 -18.18
N THR A 287 -6.40 -5.89 -17.07
CA THR A 287 -5.97 -4.67 -16.38
C THR A 287 -4.55 -4.83 -15.81
N PRO A 288 -3.81 -3.75 -15.53
CA PRO A 288 -2.48 -3.83 -14.92
C PRO A 288 -2.45 -4.62 -13.60
N ALA A 289 -3.50 -4.53 -12.78
CA ALA A 289 -3.62 -5.29 -11.54
C ALA A 289 -3.77 -6.80 -11.80
N GLU A 290 -4.59 -7.19 -12.78
CA GLU A 290 -4.76 -8.60 -13.19
C GLU A 290 -3.47 -9.16 -13.81
N GLN A 291 -2.76 -8.37 -14.63
CA GLN A 291 -1.46 -8.77 -15.19
C GLN A 291 -0.46 -9.08 -14.08
N ARG A 292 -0.35 -8.23 -13.06
CA ARG A 292 0.52 -8.47 -11.90
C ARG A 292 0.12 -9.72 -11.12
N ALA A 293 -1.17 -9.92 -10.86
CA ALA A 293 -1.68 -11.08 -10.13
C ALA A 293 -1.41 -12.41 -10.87
N ARG A 294 -1.41 -12.38 -12.21
CA ARG A 294 -1.26 -13.56 -13.07
C ARG A 294 0.13 -13.75 -13.67
N GLN A 295 1.16 -13.07 -13.16
CA GLN A 295 2.54 -13.23 -13.64
C GLN A 295 3.05 -14.68 -13.56
N ASN A 296 2.55 -15.47 -12.60
CA ASN A 296 2.91 -16.89 -12.48
C ASN A 296 2.28 -17.79 -13.55
N GLU A 297 1.29 -17.29 -14.30
CA GLU A 297 0.63 -18.00 -15.42
C GLU A 297 1.40 -17.84 -16.74
N THR A 298 2.50 -17.07 -16.76
CA THR A 298 3.34 -16.89 -17.94
C THR A 298 3.91 -18.22 -18.43
N VAL A 299 3.75 -18.51 -19.71
CA VAL A 299 4.33 -19.71 -20.35
C VAL A 299 5.71 -19.37 -20.87
N ARG A 300 6.67 -20.24 -20.57
CA ARG A 300 8.05 -20.12 -21.02
C ARG A 300 8.39 -21.30 -21.92
N THR A 301 8.87 -21.01 -23.12
CA THR A 301 9.22 -22.00 -24.14
C THR A 301 10.41 -21.50 -24.96
N THR A 302 10.80 -22.25 -25.99
CA THR A 302 11.85 -21.84 -26.92
C THR A 302 11.23 -21.47 -28.28
N ILE A 303 11.96 -20.73 -29.12
CA ILE A 303 11.52 -20.43 -30.49
C ILE A 303 11.20 -21.71 -31.29
N GLY A 304 12.00 -22.77 -31.14
CA GLY A 304 11.78 -24.04 -31.82
C GLY A 304 10.50 -24.78 -31.38
N ASN A 305 10.11 -24.62 -30.11
CA ASN A 305 8.92 -25.27 -29.53
C ASN A 305 7.69 -24.36 -29.45
N LEU A 306 7.81 -23.09 -29.86
CA LEU A 306 6.78 -22.07 -29.65
C LEU A 306 5.42 -22.45 -30.24
N SER A 307 5.39 -22.95 -31.47
CA SER A 307 4.14 -23.35 -32.13
C SER A 307 3.45 -24.55 -31.48
N GLN A 308 4.23 -25.42 -30.81
CA GLN A 308 3.69 -26.57 -30.08
C GLN A 308 3.15 -26.14 -28.71
N THR A 309 3.87 -25.30 -27.98
CA THR A 309 3.46 -24.85 -26.64
C THR A 309 2.35 -23.79 -26.69
N PHE A 310 2.33 -22.96 -27.73
CA PHE A 310 1.43 -21.84 -27.90
C PHE A 310 0.82 -21.84 -29.30
N SER A 311 -0.01 -22.85 -29.56
CA SER A 311 -0.78 -22.96 -30.80
C SER A 311 -1.90 -21.91 -30.84
N THR A 312 -1.86 -21.04 -31.86
CA THR A 312 -2.91 -20.07 -32.18
C THR A 312 -3.13 -20.04 -33.68
N SER A 313 -4.17 -19.35 -34.16
CA SER A 313 -4.37 -19.11 -35.60
C SER A 313 -3.26 -18.26 -36.24
N PHE A 314 -2.40 -17.61 -35.45
CA PHE A 314 -1.29 -16.77 -35.92
C PHE A 314 0.07 -17.44 -35.70
N ASP A 315 0.92 -17.44 -36.73
CA ASP A 315 2.28 -18.01 -36.67
C ASP A 315 3.26 -17.06 -35.99
N PHE A 316 3.25 -17.08 -34.65
CA PHE A 316 4.18 -16.28 -33.83
C PHE A 316 5.65 -16.65 -34.06
N THR A 317 5.96 -17.92 -34.37
CA THR A 317 7.35 -18.36 -34.60
C THR A 317 7.95 -17.65 -35.81
N ASN A 318 7.26 -17.65 -36.94
CA ASN A 318 7.70 -16.96 -38.14
C ASN A 318 7.69 -15.45 -37.95
N TYR A 319 6.64 -14.90 -37.33
CA TYR A 319 6.56 -13.47 -37.02
C TYR A 319 7.78 -12.99 -36.22
N LEU A 320 8.11 -13.65 -35.11
CA LEU A 320 9.27 -13.27 -34.28
C LEU A 320 10.58 -13.39 -35.04
N ARG A 321 10.79 -14.47 -35.81
CA ARG A 321 11.99 -14.63 -36.65
C ARG A 321 12.16 -13.48 -37.64
N ARG A 322 11.07 -13.03 -38.28
CA ARG A 322 11.08 -11.90 -39.22
C ARG A 322 11.32 -10.56 -38.52
N VAL A 323 10.68 -10.32 -37.37
CA VAL A 323 10.90 -9.10 -36.56
C VAL A 323 12.37 -8.96 -36.19
N TYR A 324 12.98 -9.98 -35.61
CA TYR A 324 14.38 -9.91 -35.18
C TYR A 324 15.35 -9.86 -36.36
N SER A 325 15.08 -10.61 -37.44
CA SER A 325 15.90 -10.57 -38.67
C SER A 325 15.93 -9.16 -39.30
N SER A 326 14.81 -8.42 -39.27
CA SER A 326 14.76 -7.03 -39.76
C SER A 326 15.67 -6.06 -38.98
N SER A 327 16.08 -6.46 -37.77
CA SER A 327 17.01 -5.72 -36.90
C SER A 327 18.44 -6.28 -36.92
N GLY A 328 18.75 -7.19 -37.85
CA GLY A 328 20.06 -7.83 -37.94
C GLY A 328 20.30 -8.93 -36.89
N VAL A 329 19.26 -9.40 -36.20
CA VAL A 329 19.36 -10.44 -35.18
C VAL A 329 18.74 -11.74 -35.69
N THR A 330 19.56 -12.77 -35.84
CA THR A 330 19.07 -14.12 -36.17
C THR A 330 18.62 -14.83 -34.90
N LEU A 331 17.36 -15.29 -34.85
CA LEU A 331 16.87 -16.14 -33.76
C LEU A 331 17.28 -17.60 -33.95
N ASN A 332 17.65 -18.24 -32.85
CA ASN A 332 17.98 -19.65 -32.74
C ASN A 332 16.81 -20.42 -32.10
N ASP A 333 16.69 -21.71 -32.38
CA ASP A 333 15.60 -22.53 -31.83
C ASP A 333 15.61 -22.66 -30.31
N ASN A 334 16.75 -22.41 -29.68
CA ASN A 334 16.93 -22.43 -28.23
C ASN A 334 16.68 -21.07 -27.56
N ASP A 335 16.46 -20.00 -28.32
CA ASP A 335 16.14 -18.70 -27.74
C ASP A 335 14.84 -18.78 -26.95
N ILE A 336 14.86 -18.20 -25.76
CA ILE A 336 13.73 -18.26 -24.85
C ILE A 336 12.68 -17.23 -25.22
N VAL A 337 11.42 -17.69 -25.25
CA VAL A 337 10.23 -16.87 -25.38
C VAL A 337 9.40 -17.04 -24.12
N SER A 338 9.01 -15.93 -23.50
CA SER A 338 7.96 -15.94 -22.48
C SER A 338 6.73 -15.17 -22.97
N ILE A 339 5.59 -15.83 -22.76
CA ILE A 339 4.29 -15.46 -23.29
C ILE A 339 3.43 -15.11 -22.09
N SER A 340 3.00 -13.86 -22.07
CA SER A 340 2.12 -13.28 -21.05
C SER A 340 0.67 -13.24 -21.59
N GLU A 341 -0.31 -13.21 -20.69
CA GLU A 341 -1.75 -13.08 -21.01
C GLU A 341 -2.24 -14.06 -22.12
N LEU A 342 -1.99 -15.36 -21.91
CA LEU A 342 -2.24 -16.42 -22.91
C LEU A 342 -3.65 -16.41 -23.49
N ASP A 343 -4.66 -16.27 -22.63
CA ASP A 343 -6.06 -16.29 -23.06
C ASP A 343 -6.39 -15.09 -23.92
N TYR A 344 -5.88 -13.90 -23.58
CA TYR A 344 -6.01 -12.72 -24.45
C TYR A 344 -5.42 -13.00 -25.83
N LEU A 345 -4.17 -13.47 -25.89
CA LEU A 345 -3.48 -13.68 -27.16
C LEU A 345 -4.16 -14.74 -28.03
N ARG A 346 -4.67 -15.83 -27.42
CA ARG A 346 -5.44 -16.86 -28.14
C ARG A 346 -6.76 -16.32 -28.68
N ASN A 347 -7.54 -15.63 -27.84
CA ASN A 347 -8.82 -15.06 -28.25
C ASN A 347 -8.66 -13.97 -29.31
N ALA A 348 -7.68 -13.08 -29.15
CA ALA A 348 -7.37 -12.06 -30.14
C ALA A 348 -6.97 -12.67 -31.49
N SER A 349 -6.13 -13.72 -31.49
CA SER A 349 -5.74 -14.43 -32.72
C SER A 349 -6.92 -15.11 -33.41
N SER A 350 -7.83 -15.70 -32.62
CA SER A 350 -9.06 -16.31 -33.13
C SER A 350 -10.01 -15.27 -33.74
N LEU A 351 -10.22 -14.15 -33.04
CA LEU A 351 -11.06 -13.03 -33.50
C LEU A 351 -10.52 -12.42 -34.79
N ILE A 352 -9.21 -12.19 -34.90
CA ILE A 352 -8.58 -11.70 -36.13
C ILE A 352 -8.85 -12.67 -37.29
N ASN A 353 -8.69 -13.97 -37.07
CA ASN A 353 -8.90 -14.99 -38.11
C ASN A 353 -10.37 -15.08 -38.58
N GLN A 354 -11.33 -14.70 -37.73
CA GLN A 354 -12.76 -14.71 -38.05
C GLN A 354 -13.28 -13.39 -38.61
N THR A 355 -12.46 -12.33 -38.57
CA THR A 355 -12.85 -10.98 -38.98
C THR A 355 -12.44 -10.71 -40.42
N SER A 356 -13.27 -9.97 -41.16
CA SER A 356 -12.97 -9.66 -42.56
C SER A 356 -11.69 -8.82 -42.72
N ALA A 357 -10.96 -9.06 -43.81
CA ALA A 357 -9.73 -8.35 -44.15
C ALA A 357 -9.90 -6.82 -44.12
N ARG A 358 -11.06 -6.31 -44.55
CA ARG A 358 -11.38 -4.88 -44.56
C ARG A 358 -11.34 -4.29 -43.15
N ILE A 359 -11.99 -4.94 -42.19
CA ILE A 359 -12.08 -4.47 -40.80
C ILE A 359 -10.71 -4.50 -40.15
N ILE A 360 -9.96 -5.61 -40.32
CA ILE A 360 -8.60 -5.73 -39.79
C ILE A 360 -7.70 -4.64 -40.37
N GLN A 361 -7.68 -4.46 -41.70
CA GLN A 361 -6.89 -3.40 -42.33
C GLN A 361 -7.27 -2.02 -41.78
N ASN A 362 -8.56 -1.69 -41.75
CA ASN A 362 -9.04 -0.40 -41.26
C ASN A 362 -8.64 -0.13 -39.80
N TYR A 363 -8.80 -1.11 -38.91
CA TYR A 363 -8.46 -0.97 -37.50
C TYR A 363 -6.95 -0.77 -37.29
N PHE A 364 -6.11 -1.61 -37.91
CA PHE A 364 -4.65 -1.53 -37.72
C PHE A 364 -4.08 -0.23 -38.32
N ILE A 365 -4.56 0.21 -39.48
CA ILE A 365 -4.17 1.50 -40.05
C ILE A 365 -4.68 2.64 -39.17
N TRP A 366 -5.92 2.60 -38.70
CA TRP A 366 -6.43 3.63 -37.79
C TRP A 366 -5.59 3.75 -36.51
N ARG A 367 -5.25 2.63 -35.86
CA ARG A 367 -4.41 2.64 -34.65
C ARG A 367 -3.02 3.24 -34.92
N PHE A 368 -2.43 2.98 -36.09
CA PHE A 368 -1.21 3.66 -36.52
C PHE A 368 -1.42 5.17 -36.69
N MET A 369 -2.45 5.56 -37.45
CA MET A 369 -2.75 6.95 -37.78
C MET A 369 -3.10 7.78 -36.53
N MET A 370 -3.87 7.22 -35.61
CA MET A 370 -4.19 7.82 -34.30
C MET A 370 -2.94 8.26 -33.55
N ASN A 371 -1.89 7.43 -33.58
CA ASN A 371 -0.61 7.72 -32.94
C ASN A 371 0.23 8.74 -33.71
N ARG A 372 -0.08 9.03 -34.98
CA ARG A 372 0.63 9.99 -35.84
C ARG A 372 -0.04 11.35 -35.95
N VAL A 373 -1.29 11.49 -35.48
CA VAL A 373 -2.06 12.74 -35.60
C VAL A 373 -1.29 13.94 -35.07
N SER A 374 -0.61 13.84 -33.92
CA SER A 374 0.19 14.94 -33.35
C SER A 374 1.35 15.42 -34.25
N ASN A 375 1.76 14.60 -35.22
CA ASN A 375 2.81 14.91 -36.17
C ASN A 375 2.31 15.59 -37.46
N MET A 376 1.00 15.75 -37.62
CA MET A 376 0.35 16.23 -38.83
C MET A 376 0.04 17.75 -38.79
N PRO A 377 -0.33 18.36 -39.93
CA PRO A 377 -0.92 19.70 -40.04
C PRO A 377 -2.05 19.97 -39.04
N LYS A 378 -2.27 21.25 -38.71
CA LYS A 378 -3.20 21.64 -37.64
C LYS A 378 -4.61 21.11 -37.85
N ARG A 379 -5.08 21.09 -39.11
CA ARG A 379 -6.41 20.58 -39.47
C ARG A 379 -6.64 19.12 -39.07
N TYR A 380 -5.61 18.27 -39.07
CA TYR A 380 -5.72 16.88 -38.62
C TYR A 380 -5.60 16.76 -37.11
N ARG A 381 -4.78 17.59 -36.45
CA ARG A 381 -4.68 17.59 -34.99
C ARG A 381 -5.98 18.02 -34.33
N ALA A 382 -6.64 19.03 -34.92
CA ALA A 382 -7.93 19.53 -34.47
C ALA A 382 -9.04 18.46 -34.40
N THR A 383 -8.98 17.40 -35.23
CA THR A 383 -9.99 16.32 -35.18
C THR A 383 -9.92 15.49 -33.89
N ARG A 384 -8.79 15.57 -33.17
CA ARG A 384 -8.58 14.89 -31.90
C ARG A 384 -9.13 15.66 -30.70
N GLU A 385 -9.32 16.98 -30.81
CA GLU A 385 -9.72 17.83 -29.67
C GLU A 385 -11.00 17.36 -28.96
N PRO A 386 -12.09 16.94 -29.64
CA PRO A 386 -13.28 16.44 -28.95
C PRO A 386 -12.99 15.17 -28.16
N PHE A 387 -12.13 14.29 -28.68
CA PHE A 387 -11.70 13.08 -27.99
C PHE A 387 -10.84 13.40 -26.76
N ASP A 388 -9.84 14.27 -26.90
CA ASP A 388 -8.98 14.65 -25.77
C ASP A 388 -9.76 15.41 -24.69
N ARG A 389 -10.82 16.16 -25.04
CA ARG A 389 -11.74 16.78 -24.09
C ARG A 389 -12.49 15.76 -23.24
N GLU A 390 -13.08 14.74 -23.86
CA GLU A 390 -13.79 13.69 -23.11
C GLU A 390 -12.83 12.74 -22.37
N PHE A 391 -11.61 12.55 -22.89
CA PHE A 391 -10.64 11.61 -22.31
C PHE A 391 -9.79 12.22 -21.19
N ARG A 392 -9.36 13.47 -21.34
CA ARG A 392 -8.43 14.17 -20.41
C ARG A 392 -9.00 15.47 -19.84
N GLY A 393 -10.10 15.97 -20.38
CA GLY A 393 -10.67 17.25 -19.96
C GLY A 393 -9.94 18.48 -20.48
N THR A 394 -9.06 18.33 -21.47
CA THR A 394 -8.33 19.46 -22.08
C THR A 394 -9.22 20.25 -23.04
N SER A 395 -9.09 21.57 -23.05
CA SER A 395 -9.86 22.49 -23.90
C SER A 395 -9.02 23.09 -25.03
N SER A 396 -7.69 22.95 -25.01
CA SER A 396 -6.78 23.46 -26.03
C SER A 396 -5.55 22.55 -26.24
N GLU A 397 -4.84 22.73 -27.35
CA GLU A 397 -3.54 22.10 -27.59
C GLU A 397 -2.42 22.81 -26.83
N LYS A 398 -1.44 22.05 -26.33
CA LYS A 398 -0.18 22.60 -25.83
C LYS A 398 0.52 23.38 -26.94
N SER A 399 1.24 24.44 -26.56
CA SER A 399 2.00 25.24 -27.53
C SER A 399 2.92 24.38 -28.41
N ARG A 400 3.06 24.74 -29.69
CA ARG A 400 3.88 23.98 -30.64
C ARG A 400 5.33 23.87 -30.18
N SER A 401 5.89 24.96 -29.68
CA SER A 401 7.27 25.00 -29.15
C SER A 401 7.50 23.99 -28.03
N LEU A 402 6.62 23.96 -27.02
CA LEU A 402 6.74 22.98 -25.92
C LEU A 402 6.49 21.56 -26.43
N THR A 403 5.51 21.35 -27.31
CA THR A 403 5.25 20.05 -27.93
C THR A 403 6.50 19.51 -28.65
N CYS A 404 7.19 20.37 -29.41
CA CYS A 404 8.41 20.03 -30.12
C CYS A 404 9.60 19.81 -29.18
N GLY A 405 9.76 20.65 -28.14
CA GLY A 405 10.76 20.46 -27.11
C GLY A 405 10.60 19.10 -26.40
N ASN A 406 9.38 18.76 -26.01
CA ASN A 406 9.06 17.50 -25.35
C ASN A 406 9.29 16.30 -26.29
N TYR A 407 8.92 16.44 -27.56
CA TYR A 407 9.18 15.42 -28.57
C TYR A 407 10.69 15.15 -28.75
N VAL A 408 11.50 16.20 -28.78
CA VAL A 408 12.96 16.09 -28.85
C VAL A 408 13.51 15.47 -27.56
N ASN A 409 13.08 15.92 -26.38
CA ASN A 409 13.55 15.36 -25.11
C ASN A 409 13.20 13.87 -24.95
N ALA A 410 12.00 13.45 -25.40
CA ALA A 410 11.59 12.05 -25.36
C ALA A 410 12.42 11.13 -26.27
N ASN A 411 13.05 11.66 -27.32
CA ASN A 411 13.78 10.87 -28.31
C ASN A 411 15.29 11.07 -28.28
N MET A 412 15.75 12.23 -27.84
CA MET A 412 17.15 12.67 -27.79
C MET A 412 17.51 13.25 -26.42
N GLY A 413 16.87 12.78 -25.36
CA GLY A 413 16.98 13.33 -24.01
C GLY A 413 18.40 13.36 -23.46
N PHE A 414 19.29 12.41 -23.81
CA PHE A 414 20.69 12.44 -23.37
C PHE A 414 21.49 13.58 -24.04
N ALA A 415 21.19 13.90 -25.31
CA ALA A 415 21.80 15.04 -26.00
C ALA A 415 21.34 16.37 -25.40
N VAL A 416 20.03 16.49 -25.09
CA VAL A 416 19.48 17.65 -24.36
C VAL A 416 20.09 17.74 -22.97
N SER A 417 20.22 16.60 -22.28
CA SER A 417 20.77 16.51 -20.93
C SER A 417 22.22 16.98 -20.86
N LYS A 418 23.04 16.71 -21.88
CA LYS A 418 24.43 17.21 -21.95
C LYS A 418 24.50 18.73 -21.79
N VAL A 419 23.57 19.46 -22.40
CA VAL A 419 23.48 20.92 -22.27
C VAL A 419 22.84 21.31 -20.93
N TYR A 420 21.77 20.61 -20.54
CA TYR A 420 21.02 20.87 -19.32
C TYR A 420 21.91 20.84 -18.08
N ILE A 421 22.72 19.79 -17.90
CA ILE A 421 23.56 19.64 -16.71
C ILE A 421 24.62 20.74 -16.61
N THR A 422 25.16 21.21 -17.75
CA THR A 422 26.16 22.29 -17.75
C THR A 422 25.55 23.64 -17.42
N ARG A 423 24.27 23.88 -17.77
CA ARG A 423 23.60 25.16 -17.50
C ARG A 423 22.91 25.22 -16.15
N TYR A 424 22.31 24.11 -15.71
CA TYR A 424 21.31 24.13 -14.64
C TYR A 424 21.62 23.22 -13.45
N PHE A 425 22.61 22.32 -13.52
CA PHE A 425 22.87 21.35 -12.46
C PHE A 425 24.19 21.63 -11.71
N ASP A 426 24.14 21.61 -10.38
CA ASP A 426 25.30 21.81 -9.50
C ASP A 426 25.81 20.46 -8.98
N GLU A 427 27.12 20.19 -9.11
CA GLU A 427 27.72 18.94 -8.60
C GLU A 427 27.56 18.75 -7.09
N ASN A 428 27.47 19.84 -6.31
CA ASN A 428 27.20 19.76 -4.87
C ASN A 428 25.81 19.16 -4.58
N ALA A 429 24.84 19.33 -5.48
CA ALA A 429 23.54 18.67 -5.36
C ALA A 429 23.70 17.14 -5.34
N ARG A 430 24.55 16.61 -6.23
CA ARG A 430 24.82 15.16 -6.33
C ARG A 430 25.42 14.60 -5.04
N ALA A 431 26.39 15.31 -4.46
CA ALA A 431 27.03 14.90 -3.20
C ALA A 431 26.05 14.88 -2.01
N GLN A 432 25.24 15.93 -1.86
CA GLN A 432 24.23 15.99 -0.79
C GLN A 432 23.13 14.94 -0.97
N SER A 433 22.69 14.66 -2.20
CA SER A 433 21.71 13.60 -2.46
C SER A 433 22.26 12.23 -2.11
N LEU A 434 23.55 11.95 -2.36
CA LEU A 434 24.19 10.70 -1.99
C LEU A 434 24.23 10.50 -0.46
N GLU A 435 24.56 11.55 0.30
CA GLU A 435 24.50 11.53 1.77
C GLU A 435 23.10 11.17 2.25
N MET A 436 22.06 11.82 1.69
CA MET A 436 20.67 11.54 2.03
C MET A 436 20.27 10.10 1.71
N ILE A 437 20.65 9.57 0.53
CA ILE A 437 20.39 8.18 0.16
C ILE A 437 20.98 7.21 1.19
N ASN A 438 22.22 7.44 1.63
CA ASN A 438 22.84 6.61 2.65
C ASN A 438 22.10 6.70 3.98
N ASN A 439 21.75 7.91 4.44
CA ASN A 439 21.03 8.12 5.69
C ASN A 439 19.63 7.47 5.69
N ILE A 440 18.94 7.50 4.55
CA ILE A 440 17.60 6.91 4.40
C ILE A 440 17.69 5.39 4.28
N ARG A 441 18.67 4.86 3.55
CA ARG A 441 18.97 3.42 3.52
C ARG A 441 19.26 2.88 4.92
N ASP A 442 20.05 3.60 5.71
CA ASP A 442 20.32 3.25 7.11
C ASP A 442 19.03 3.22 7.94
N ALA A 443 18.17 4.23 7.78
CA ALA A 443 16.87 4.26 8.47
C ALA A 443 15.99 3.05 8.09
N PHE A 444 15.94 2.68 6.80
CA PHE A 444 15.25 1.47 6.35
C PHE A 444 15.84 0.21 7.00
N ILE A 445 17.16 0.07 7.03
CA ILE A 445 17.84 -1.08 7.65
C ILE A 445 17.50 -1.19 9.14
N GLU A 446 17.47 -0.08 9.88
CA GLU A 446 17.04 -0.09 11.29
C GLU A 446 15.57 -0.49 11.44
N MET A 447 14.69 -0.02 10.55
CA MET A 447 13.28 -0.46 10.52
C MET A 447 13.14 -1.97 10.25
N VAL A 448 14.01 -2.56 9.42
CA VAL A 448 14.02 -4.01 9.18
C VAL A 448 14.49 -4.77 10.42
N LYS A 449 15.55 -4.32 11.10
CA LYS A 449 16.06 -4.96 12.32
C LYS A 449 15.00 -4.99 13.42
N ASP A 450 14.31 -3.88 13.63
CA ASP A 450 13.26 -3.71 14.64
C ASP A 450 11.93 -4.39 14.27
N SER A 451 11.80 -4.90 13.03
CA SER A 451 10.57 -5.55 12.58
C SER A 451 10.23 -6.76 13.43
N THR A 452 9.03 -6.78 14.03
CA THR A 452 8.54 -7.89 14.86
C THR A 452 7.79 -8.96 14.07
N TRP A 453 7.63 -8.78 12.76
CA TRP A 453 6.81 -9.66 11.91
C TRP A 453 7.61 -10.46 10.89
N MET A 454 8.91 -10.17 10.80
CA MET A 454 9.85 -10.91 9.97
C MET A 454 10.71 -11.82 10.85
N ASP A 455 10.96 -13.03 10.36
CA ASP A 455 11.96 -13.90 10.96
C ASP A 455 13.39 -13.38 10.67
N GLU A 456 14.35 -13.76 11.51
CA GLU A 456 15.75 -13.29 11.42
C GLU A 456 16.43 -13.64 10.09
N THR A 457 16.04 -14.75 9.44
CA THR A 457 16.60 -15.12 8.12
C THR A 457 16.12 -14.14 7.05
N SER A 458 14.82 -13.85 7.03
CA SER A 458 14.23 -12.90 6.08
C SER A 458 14.73 -11.47 6.34
N LYS A 459 14.95 -11.07 7.60
CA LYS A 459 15.59 -9.78 7.95
C LYS A 459 17.00 -9.69 7.39
N GLY A 460 17.84 -10.70 7.62
CA GLY A 460 19.21 -10.73 7.11
C GLY A 460 19.26 -10.54 5.60
N ARG A 461 18.42 -11.26 4.85
CA ARG A 461 18.32 -11.13 3.39
C ARG A 461 17.78 -9.77 2.93
N ALA A 462 16.83 -9.18 3.66
CA ALA A 462 16.31 -7.86 3.34
C ALA A 462 17.39 -6.78 3.53
N ILE A 463 18.20 -6.89 4.58
CA ILE A 463 19.35 -6.00 4.81
C ILE A 463 20.40 -6.18 3.70
N GLU A 464 20.74 -7.41 3.33
CA GLU A 464 21.66 -7.68 2.22
C GLU A 464 21.18 -7.05 0.91
N LYS A 465 19.88 -7.16 0.62
CA LYS A 465 19.27 -6.54 -0.56
C LYS A 465 19.34 -5.01 -0.50
N ALA A 466 19.02 -4.40 0.64
CA ALA A 466 19.04 -2.94 0.81
C ALA A 466 20.46 -2.36 0.62
N LEU A 467 21.47 -3.06 1.16
CA LEU A 467 22.89 -2.70 1.01
C LEU A 467 23.38 -2.88 -0.44
N ALA A 468 22.76 -3.78 -1.20
CA ALA A 468 23.10 -4.03 -2.60
C ALA A 468 22.37 -3.11 -3.60
N ILE A 469 21.51 -2.20 -3.16
CA ILE A 469 20.83 -1.25 -4.04
C ILE A 469 21.85 -0.35 -4.72
N ASP A 470 21.86 -0.33 -6.06
CA ASP A 470 22.71 0.54 -6.89
C ASP A 470 22.04 1.92 -7.07
N GLU A 471 22.68 3.00 -6.64
CA GLU A 471 22.14 4.36 -6.80
C GLU A 471 22.65 5.11 -8.05
N LYS A 472 21.73 5.73 -8.80
CA LYS A 472 22.01 6.64 -9.92
C LYS A 472 21.48 8.04 -9.60
N ILE A 473 22.35 9.06 -9.65
CA ILE A 473 22.02 10.42 -9.19
C ILE A 473 22.43 11.43 -10.26
N GLY A 474 21.49 12.30 -10.66
CA GLY A 474 21.70 13.38 -11.61
C GLY A 474 21.83 12.87 -13.04
N TYR A 475 23.02 12.40 -13.42
CA TYR A 475 23.36 12.01 -14.78
C TYR A 475 24.46 10.92 -14.84
N PRO A 476 24.56 10.15 -15.94
CA PRO A 476 25.65 9.23 -16.17
C PRO A 476 26.99 9.96 -16.38
N GLU A 477 28.08 9.37 -15.90
CA GLU A 477 29.40 10.02 -15.85
C GLU A 477 29.96 10.43 -17.22
N TYR A 478 29.57 9.77 -18.32
CA TYR A 478 29.98 10.19 -19.65
C TYR A 478 29.40 11.55 -20.07
N LEU A 479 28.38 12.08 -19.38
CA LEU A 479 27.83 13.40 -19.66
C LEU A 479 28.57 14.56 -18.95
N SER A 480 29.19 14.36 -17.79
CA SER A 480 29.97 15.43 -17.12
C SER A 480 31.23 15.80 -17.89
N GLY A 481 31.90 14.81 -18.51
CA GLY A 481 33.18 15.01 -19.17
C GLY A 481 33.12 15.57 -20.61
N ASN A 482 34.28 15.89 -21.17
CA ASN A 482 34.45 16.25 -22.58
C ASN A 482 34.42 15.05 -23.53
N ASN A 483 34.45 13.82 -23.00
CA ASN A 483 34.38 12.61 -23.81
C ASN A 483 32.91 12.29 -24.17
N ILE A 484 32.51 12.70 -25.37
CA ILE A 484 31.15 12.52 -25.90
C ILE A 484 30.97 11.23 -26.71
N THR A 485 31.95 10.32 -26.72
CA THR A 485 31.95 9.14 -27.61
C THR A 485 30.70 8.27 -27.42
N GLU A 486 30.31 8.02 -26.17
CA GLU A 486 29.14 7.20 -25.86
C GLU A 486 27.83 7.89 -26.27
N LEU A 487 27.76 9.21 -26.07
CA LEU A 487 26.63 10.03 -26.50
C LEU A 487 26.46 10.02 -28.03
N GLU A 488 27.55 10.22 -28.78
CA GLU A 488 27.52 10.22 -30.24
C GLU A 488 27.19 8.84 -30.81
N LYS A 489 27.72 7.77 -30.22
CA LYS A 489 27.38 6.39 -30.59
C LYS A 489 25.88 6.11 -30.42
N MET A 490 25.26 6.63 -29.36
CA MET A 490 23.81 6.45 -29.12
C MET A 490 22.94 7.05 -30.23
N TYR A 491 23.41 8.11 -30.89
CA TYR A 491 22.65 8.88 -31.89
C TYR A 491 23.23 8.79 -33.30
N GLU A 492 24.09 7.81 -33.58
CA GLU A 492 24.78 7.67 -34.87
C GLU A 492 23.81 7.52 -36.06
N GLU A 493 22.69 6.83 -35.85
CA GLU A 493 21.68 6.61 -36.90
C GLU A 493 20.73 7.81 -37.10
N TYR A 494 20.69 8.78 -36.17
CA TYR A 494 19.60 9.77 -36.09
C TYR A 494 19.62 10.84 -37.19
N GLY A 495 20.69 10.97 -37.99
CA GLY A 495 20.91 12.08 -38.94
C GLY A 495 19.64 12.65 -39.61
N PHE A 496 19.14 13.77 -39.08
CA PHE A 496 17.85 14.37 -39.46
C PHE A 496 18.01 15.43 -40.55
N THR A 497 16.91 15.72 -41.24
CA THR A 497 16.82 16.74 -42.29
C THR A 497 15.83 17.85 -41.92
N GLY A 498 15.61 18.83 -42.79
CA GLY A 498 14.71 19.96 -42.52
C GLY A 498 13.21 19.63 -42.50
N SER A 499 12.79 18.43 -42.92
CA SER A 499 11.37 18.05 -43.01
C SER A 499 10.92 17.15 -41.86
N TYR A 500 9.82 17.53 -41.20
CA TYR A 500 9.39 16.87 -39.96
C TYR A 500 8.87 15.45 -40.14
N ALA A 501 7.92 15.21 -41.06
CA ALA A 501 7.34 13.88 -41.24
C ALA A 501 8.39 12.80 -41.61
N PRO A 502 9.34 13.06 -42.54
CA PRO A 502 10.46 12.14 -42.77
C PRO A 502 11.32 11.89 -41.52
N ASN A 503 11.61 12.92 -40.71
CA ASN A 503 12.36 12.74 -39.47
C ASN A 503 11.59 11.86 -38.47
N VAL A 504 10.28 12.05 -38.33
CA VAL A 504 9.40 11.22 -37.49
C VAL A 504 9.43 9.77 -37.96
N LEU A 505 9.27 9.51 -39.27
CA LEU A 505 9.29 8.15 -39.81
C LEU A 505 10.66 7.48 -39.64
N LYS A 506 11.75 8.21 -39.87
CA LYS A 506 13.11 7.73 -39.61
C LYS A 506 13.30 7.38 -38.13
N LEU A 507 12.84 8.23 -37.23
CA LEU A 507 12.91 7.98 -35.80
C LEU A 507 12.12 6.73 -35.40
N LEU A 508 10.93 6.52 -35.95
CA LEU A 508 10.16 5.29 -35.74
C LEU A 508 10.89 4.03 -36.22
N GLN A 509 11.61 4.11 -37.35
CA GLN A 509 12.42 3.00 -37.86
C GLN A 509 13.65 2.70 -36.99
N ILE A 510 14.24 3.72 -36.37
CA ILE A 510 15.31 3.52 -35.40
C ILE A 510 14.74 2.88 -34.13
N LYS A 511 13.63 3.41 -33.62
CA LYS A 511 12.95 2.91 -32.41
C LYS A 511 12.41 1.49 -32.56
N SER A 512 12.03 1.05 -33.76
CA SER A 512 11.55 -0.33 -33.98
C SER A 512 12.60 -1.40 -33.77
N LYS A 513 13.87 -1.05 -33.98
CA LYS A 513 15.04 -1.91 -33.77
C LYS A 513 15.63 -1.79 -32.36
N GLU A 514 15.35 -0.68 -31.68
CA GLU A 514 15.87 -0.41 -30.34
C GLU A 514 15.51 -1.54 -29.37
N GLY A 515 16.51 -2.02 -28.63
CA GLY A 515 16.34 -3.12 -27.69
C GLY A 515 16.37 -4.52 -28.31
N LEU A 516 16.02 -4.72 -29.58
CA LEU A 516 16.00 -6.05 -30.21
C LEU A 516 17.41 -6.65 -30.36
N TYR A 517 18.40 -5.82 -30.68
CA TYR A 517 19.81 -6.22 -30.76
C TYR A 517 20.37 -6.70 -29.42
N ARG A 518 19.78 -6.25 -28.30
CA ARG A 518 20.22 -6.63 -26.95
C ARG A 518 20.05 -8.11 -26.66
N LEU A 519 19.22 -8.83 -27.42
CA LEU A 519 19.05 -10.28 -27.27
C LEU A 519 20.39 -11.06 -27.36
N ARG A 520 21.41 -10.48 -28.01
CA ARG A 520 22.76 -11.06 -28.13
C ARG A 520 23.80 -10.39 -27.24
N GLU A 521 23.43 -9.35 -26.51
CA GLU A 521 24.32 -8.64 -25.61
C GLU A 521 24.29 -9.26 -24.20
N ILE A 522 25.30 -8.93 -23.41
CA ILE A 522 25.32 -9.21 -21.97
C ILE A 522 24.56 -8.07 -21.28
N VAL A 523 23.72 -8.40 -20.29
CA VAL A 523 23.01 -7.37 -19.52
C VAL A 523 24.02 -6.53 -18.75
N ASP A 524 24.17 -5.26 -19.11
CA ASP A 524 24.89 -4.29 -18.30
C ASP A 524 23.99 -3.84 -17.13
N ARG A 525 24.18 -4.48 -15.97
CA ARG A 525 23.46 -4.15 -14.73
C ARG A 525 23.81 -2.76 -14.19
N LYS A 526 24.96 -2.19 -14.55
CA LYS A 526 25.41 -0.87 -14.09
C LYS A 526 25.00 0.26 -15.04
N SER A 527 24.55 -0.06 -16.25
CA SER A 527 24.01 0.93 -17.18
C SER A 527 22.92 1.77 -16.53
N TRP A 528 22.96 3.08 -16.79
CA TRP A 528 21.82 3.94 -16.57
C TRP A 528 20.66 3.41 -17.42
N GLY A 529 19.46 3.34 -16.84
CA GLY A 529 18.26 2.90 -17.54
C GLY A 529 17.92 3.77 -18.76
N THR A 530 16.74 3.57 -19.33
CA THR A 530 16.30 4.27 -20.54
C THR A 530 15.87 5.73 -20.32
N SER A 531 15.81 6.20 -19.07
CA SER A 531 15.39 7.57 -18.74
C SER A 531 16.58 8.54 -18.81
N SER A 532 16.41 9.65 -19.55
CA SER A 532 17.42 10.71 -19.58
C SER A 532 17.46 11.52 -18.28
N PRO A 533 18.57 12.23 -17.97
CA PRO A 533 18.67 13.15 -16.84
C PRO A 533 17.61 14.26 -16.80
N THR A 534 17.12 14.70 -17.97
CA THR A 534 16.08 15.72 -18.15
C THR A 534 14.66 15.17 -17.98
N VAL A 535 14.40 14.56 -16.82
CA VAL A 535 13.09 14.00 -16.44
C VAL A 535 12.75 14.40 -15.01
N VAL A 536 11.51 14.85 -14.77
CA VAL A 536 10.99 15.06 -13.41
C VAL A 536 10.27 13.79 -12.95
N ASN A 537 11.06 12.84 -12.45
CA ASN A 537 10.58 11.61 -11.84
C ASN A 537 11.71 10.94 -11.02
N ALA A 538 11.40 9.83 -10.35
CA ALA A 538 12.38 8.88 -9.82
C ALA A 538 11.92 7.45 -10.15
N PHE A 539 12.83 6.47 -10.03
CA PHE A 539 12.54 5.08 -10.45
C PHE A 539 13.31 4.03 -9.64
N TYR A 540 12.66 2.91 -9.35
CA TYR A 540 13.27 1.63 -8.96
C TYR A 540 13.16 0.62 -10.10
N THR A 541 14.27 -0.06 -10.43
CA THR A 541 14.31 -1.15 -11.41
C THR A 541 14.61 -2.49 -10.70
N PRO A 542 13.62 -3.39 -10.55
CA PRO A 542 13.80 -4.64 -9.80
C PRO A 542 14.91 -5.54 -10.34
N SER A 543 14.99 -5.71 -11.67
CA SER A 543 15.99 -6.59 -12.32
C SER A 543 17.43 -6.10 -12.18
N LYS A 544 17.64 -4.83 -11.84
CA LYS A 544 18.96 -4.26 -11.56
C LYS A 544 19.22 -4.04 -10.06
N ASN A 545 18.18 -4.14 -9.23
CA ASN A 545 18.14 -3.63 -7.85
C ASN A 545 18.71 -2.19 -7.79
N GLN A 546 18.16 -1.29 -8.60
CA GLN A 546 18.74 0.04 -8.85
C GLN A 546 17.69 1.14 -8.62
N ILE A 547 18.08 2.20 -7.90
CA ILE A 547 17.29 3.44 -7.74
C ILE A 547 17.90 4.55 -8.60
N SER A 548 17.07 5.37 -9.24
CA SER A 548 17.51 6.43 -10.14
C SER A 548 16.80 7.77 -9.90
N PHE A 549 17.57 8.83 -9.69
CA PHE A 549 17.11 10.20 -9.48
C PHE A 549 17.72 11.12 -10.56
N PRO A 550 17.06 11.29 -11.72
CA PRO A 550 17.49 12.22 -12.77
C PRO A 550 17.70 13.64 -12.27
N ALA A 551 18.56 14.41 -12.94
CA ALA A 551 18.82 15.82 -12.62
C ALA A 551 17.53 16.67 -12.58
N GLY A 552 16.55 16.36 -13.43
CA GLY A 552 15.29 17.09 -13.53
C GLY A 552 14.44 17.10 -12.24
N ILE A 553 14.51 16.08 -11.37
CA ILE A 553 13.74 16.07 -10.09
C ILE A 553 14.49 16.75 -8.94
N LEU A 554 15.81 16.95 -9.06
CA LEU A 554 16.67 17.52 -8.00
C LEU A 554 16.57 19.06 -7.96
N GLN A 555 15.33 19.55 -7.85
CA GLN A 555 14.96 20.97 -7.89
C GLN A 555 13.85 21.27 -6.88
N MET A 556 13.61 22.55 -6.61
CA MET A 556 12.53 22.99 -5.73
C MET A 556 11.15 22.53 -6.27
N PRO A 557 10.20 22.08 -5.43
CA PRO A 557 10.26 21.99 -3.96
C PRO A 557 10.83 20.68 -3.39
N PHE A 558 11.26 19.74 -4.24
CA PHE A 558 11.80 18.45 -3.79
C PHE A 558 13.18 18.60 -3.15
N PHE A 559 14.08 19.32 -3.81
CA PHE A 559 15.46 19.47 -3.39
C PHE A 559 16.01 20.87 -3.68
N ASN A 560 16.82 21.38 -2.76
CA ASN A 560 17.78 22.42 -3.06
C ASN A 560 19.00 22.28 -2.15
N LYS A 561 20.19 22.49 -2.70
CA LYS A 561 21.46 22.39 -1.94
C LYS A 561 21.56 23.37 -0.76
N ASP A 562 20.83 24.49 -0.83
CA ASP A 562 20.79 25.55 0.18
C ASP A 562 19.54 25.47 1.08
N ALA A 563 18.73 24.41 0.93
CA ALA A 563 17.55 24.19 1.76
C ALA A 563 17.92 23.76 3.19
N PRO A 564 17.18 24.20 4.21
CA PRO A 564 17.15 23.52 5.50
C PRO A 564 16.83 22.04 5.31
N LYS A 565 17.50 21.16 6.07
CA LYS A 565 17.44 19.73 5.76
C LYS A 565 16.06 19.12 5.94
N TYR A 566 15.23 19.62 6.87
CA TYR A 566 13.85 19.13 7.02
C TYR A 566 13.02 19.28 5.74
N LEU A 567 13.27 20.31 4.91
CA LEU A 567 12.59 20.45 3.63
C LEU A 567 13.09 19.40 2.63
N ASN A 568 14.41 19.27 2.47
CA ASN A 568 14.97 18.26 1.56
C ASN A 568 14.53 16.85 1.96
N TYR A 569 14.58 16.50 3.25
CA TYR A 569 14.12 15.20 3.72
C TYR A 569 12.60 15.01 3.54
N GLY A 570 11.78 16.05 3.76
CA GLY A 570 10.33 15.98 3.53
C GLY A 570 9.95 15.95 2.04
N GLY A 571 10.81 16.47 1.16
CA GLY A 571 10.66 16.47 -0.29
C GLY A 571 11.36 15.27 -0.92
N ILE A 572 12.58 15.48 -1.44
CA ILE A 572 13.35 14.43 -2.12
C ILE A 572 13.68 13.25 -1.21
N GLY A 573 13.80 13.44 0.11
CA GLY A 573 14.05 12.34 1.04
C GLY A 573 12.89 11.34 1.06
N ALA A 574 11.65 11.82 1.10
CA ALA A 574 10.48 10.96 1.00
C ALA A 574 10.42 10.21 -0.35
N VAL A 575 10.83 10.86 -1.44
CA VAL A 575 10.97 10.24 -2.77
C VAL A 575 12.08 9.18 -2.77
N ILE A 576 13.22 9.46 -2.13
CA ILE A 576 14.32 8.49 -2.01
C ILE A 576 13.85 7.24 -1.26
N GLY A 577 13.20 7.43 -0.11
CA GLY A 577 12.68 6.30 0.67
C GLY A 577 11.59 5.54 -0.08
N HIS A 578 10.77 6.22 -0.89
CA HIS A 578 9.80 5.59 -1.77
C HIS A 578 10.47 4.62 -2.76
N GLU A 579 11.53 5.05 -3.45
CA GLU A 579 12.27 4.19 -4.37
C GLU A 579 13.02 3.04 -3.67
N ILE A 580 13.50 3.25 -2.44
CA ILE A 580 14.09 2.16 -1.63
C ILE A 580 13.01 1.14 -1.26
N THR A 581 11.85 1.60 -0.79
CA THR A 581 10.73 0.73 -0.41
C THR A 581 10.20 -0.06 -1.60
N HIS A 582 10.27 0.44 -2.84
CA HIS A 582 9.92 -0.35 -4.04
C HIS A 582 10.75 -1.64 -4.16
N GLY A 583 11.96 -1.70 -3.60
CA GLY A 583 12.71 -2.94 -3.48
C GLY A 583 12.06 -4.01 -2.60
N PHE A 584 11.04 -3.65 -1.82
CA PHE A 584 10.42 -4.50 -0.82
C PHE A 584 8.88 -4.41 -0.81
N ASP A 585 8.28 -3.79 -1.83
CA ASP A 585 6.83 -3.77 -2.04
C ASP A 585 6.30 -5.15 -2.51
N ASP A 586 5.05 -5.23 -2.95
CA ASP A 586 4.44 -6.49 -3.39
C ASP A 586 5.11 -7.11 -4.62
N ASN A 587 5.74 -6.30 -5.47
CA ASN A 587 6.49 -6.75 -6.64
C ASN A 587 7.99 -6.90 -6.35
N GLY A 588 8.64 -5.86 -5.85
CA GLY A 588 10.09 -5.81 -5.63
C GLY A 588 10.58 -6.86 -4.63
N ARG A 589 9.77 -7.21 -3.61
CA ARG A 589 10.13 -8.31 -2.67
C ARG A 589 10.34 -9.65 -3.37
N GLN A 590 9.85 -9.82 -4.59
CA GLN A 590 9.97 -11.07 -5.33
C GLN A 590 11.36 -11.21 -5.98
N PHE A 591 12.17 -10.15 -5.98
CA PHE A 591 13.50 -10.10 -6.57
C PHE A 591 14.57 -10.06 -5.48
N ASP A 592 15.63 -10.85 -5.61
CA ASP A 592 16.77 -10.84 -4.68
C ASP A 592 17.68 -9.61 -4.88
N LYS A 593 18.80 -9.56 -4.15
CA LYS A 593 19.83 -8.51 -4.27
C LYS A 593 20.45 -8.39 -5.66
N ASP A 594 20.37 -9.46 -6.46
CA ASP A 594 20.91 -9.54 -7.80
C ASP A 594 19.87 -9.24 -8.89
N GLY A 595 18.63 -8.97 -8.47
CA GLY A 595 17.52 -8.69 -9.37
C GLY A 595 16.94 -9.96 -10.01
N ASN A 596 17.16 -11.13 -9.42
CA ASN A 596 16.53 -12.38 -9.86
C ASN A 596 15.25 -12.64 -9.06
N ARG A 597 14.19 -13.03 -9.75
CA ARG A 597 12.89 -13.37 -9.20
C ARG A 597 12.96 -14.75 -8.56
N VAL A 598 13.17 -14.76 -7.24
CA VAL A 598 13.32 -15.98 -6.43
C VAL A 598 12.57 -15.83 -5.11
N LEU A 599 12.19 -16.94 -4.50
CA LEU A 599 11.57 -16.93 -3.17
C LEU A 599 12.66 -16.85 -2.10
N TRP A 600 12.95 -15.64 -1.60
CA TRP A 600 14.01 -15.41 -0.62
C TRP A 600 13.49 -15.00 0.77
N TRP A 601 12.17 -14.97 1.00
CA TRP A 601 11.56 -14.92 2.33
C TRP A 601 11.05 -16.30 2.75
N THR A 602 10.95 -16.54 4.05
CA THR A 602 10.26 -17.72 4.58
C THR A 602 8.76 -17.63 4.30
N PRO A 603 8.03 -18.77 4.25
CA PRO A 603 6.58 -18.77 4.11
C PRO A 603 5.86 -17.94 5.18
N GLU A 604 6.32 -18.01 6.43
CA GLU A 604 5.75 -17.25 7.56
C GLU A 604 5.88 -15.73 7.35
N THR A 605 7.07 -15.25 6.97
CA THR A 605 7.28 -13.83 6.66
C THR A 605 6.40 -13.37 5.48
N ILE A 606 6.20 -14.23 4.47
CA ILE A 606 5.34 -13.92 3.33
C ILE A 606 3.87 -13.79 3.75
N GLU A 607 3.39 -14.70 4.59
CA GLU A 607 2.03 -14.65 5.14
C GLU A 607 1.82 -13.35 5.94
N LYS A 608 2.76 -13.01 6.82
CA LYS A 608 2.73 -11.76 7.60
C LYS A 608 2.85 -10.49 6.77
N PHE A 609 3.57 -10.54 5.65
CA PHE A 609 3.59 -9.46 4.68
C PHE A 609 2.23 -9.30 3.99
N ILE A 610 1.62 -10.41 3.57
CA ILE A 610 0.30 -10.40 2.92
C ILE A 610 -0.74 -9.79 3.87
N GLU A 611 -0.76 -10.19 5.15
CA GLU A 611 -1.64 -9.62 6.19
C GLU A 611 -1.53 -8.07 6.25
N ARG A 612 -0.30 -7.56 6.30
CA ARG A 612 -0.04 -6.10 6.41
C ARG A 612 -0.37 -5.35 5.13
N LYS A 613 -0.05 -5.95 3.99
CA LYS A 613 -0.40 -5.41 2.68
C LYS A 613 -1.91 -5.31 2.52
N THR A 614 -2.66 -6.32 2.95
CA THR A 614 -4.13 -6.31 2.91
C THR A 614 -4.69 -5.12 3.69
N CYS A 615 -4.13 -4.78 4.86
CA CYS A 615 -4.52 -3.55 5.58
C CYS A 615 -4.41 -2.28 4.69
N ILE A 616 -3.31 -2.14 3.95
CA ILE A 616 -3.11 -1.01 3.02
C ILE A 616 -4.14 -1.08 1.88
N VAL A 617 -4.34 -2.25 1.28
CA VAL A 617 -5.34 -2.43 0.21
C VAL A 617 -6.74 -2.01 0.70
N ASP A 618 -7.16 -2.48 1.88
CA ASP A 618 -8.48 -2.20 2.45
C ASP A 618 -8.64 -0.71 2.78
N GLN A 619 -7.61 -0.10 3.39
CA GLN A 619 -7.61 1.33 3.69
C GLN A 619 -7.82 2.16 2.43
N TYR A 620 -7.01 1.93 1.39
CA TYR A 620 -7.08 2.75 0.19
C TYR A 620 -8.32 2.43 -0.66
N SER A 621 -8.85 1.21 -0.59
CA SER A 621 -10.11 0.86 -1.25
C SER A 621 -11.33 1.58 -0.67
N ASN A 622 -11.21 2.09 0.57
CA ASN A 622 -12.24 2.88 1.23
C ASN A 622 -12.14 4.39 0.93
N TYR A 623 -11.13 4.84 0.18
CA TYR A 623 -10.99 6.24 -0.18
C TYR A 623 -11.82 6.60 -1.41
N THR A 624 -12.69 7.59 -1.25
CA THR A 624 -13.56 8.10 -2.32
C THR A 624 -13.03 9.40 -2.89
N VAL A 625 -12.78 9.42 -4.20
CA VAL A 625 -12.52 10.63 -4.98
C VAL A 625 -13.86 11.35 -5.19
N ALA A 626 -14.19 12.26 -4.29
CA ALA A 626 -15.50 12.92 -4.21
C ALA A 626 -15.94 13.57 -5.54
N GLN A 627 -15.02 14.24 -6.25
CA GLN A 627 -15.29 14.93 -7.53
C GLN A 627 -15.95 14.04 -8.60
N ILE A 628 -15.66 12.73 -8.62
CA ILE A 628 -16.24 11.79 -9.59
C ILE A 628 -17.06 10.67 -8.94
N ASN A 629 -17.21 10.72 -7.60
CA ASN A 629 -17.85 9.68 -6.81
C ASN A 629 -17.37 8.25 -7.19
N ARG A 630 -16.05 8.04 -7.12
CA ARG A 630 -15.41 6.73 -7.35
C ARG A 630 -14.40 6.43 -6.26
N THR A 631 -14.31 5.17 -5.88
CA THR A 631 -13.31 4.71 -4.93
C THR A 631 -11.98 4.41 -5.61
N VAL A 632 -10.89 4.60 -4.88
CA VAL A 632 -9.56 4.17 -5.31
C VAL A 632 -9.51 2.65 -5.33
N ASN A 633 -8.83 2.06 -6.32
CA ASN A 633 -8.59 0.62 -6.33
C ASN A 633 -7.32 0.31 -5.52
N GLY A 634 -7.49 -0.15 -4.27
CA GLY A 634 -6.37 -0.48 -3.38
C GLY A 634 -5.46 -1.60 -3.91
N ASN A 635 -6.01 -2.56 -4.67
CA ASN A 635 -5.20 -3.60 -5.33
C ASN A 635 -4.36 -3.04 -6.48
N GLN A 636 -4.88 -2.07 -7.22
CA GLN A 636 -4.13 -1.43 -8.29
C GLN A 636 -3.00 -0.55 -7.77
N THR A 637 -3.21 0.07 -6.61
CA THR A 637 -2.31 1.08 -6.03
C THR A 637 -1.38 0.56 -4.94
N GLN A 638 -1.49 -0.71 -4.57
CA GLN A 638 -0.79 -1.28 -3.40
C GLN A 638 0.72 -1.06 -3.36
N GLY A 639 1.45 -1.25 -4.47
CA GLY A 639 2.91 -1.08 -4.51
C GLY A 639 3.33 0.35 -4.18
N GLU A 640 2.70 1.32 -4.87
CA GLU A 640 2.89 2.75 -4.64
C GLU A 640 2.49 3.19 -3.23
N ASN A 641 1.38 2.64 -2.72
CA ASN A 641 0.91 2.96 -1.37
C ASN A 641 1.85 2.41 -0.29
N ILE A 642 2.43 1.21 -0.49
CA ILE A 642 3.46 0.65 0.40
C ILE A 642 4.70 1.56 0.36
N ALA A 643 5.13 1.96 -0.84
CA ALA A 643 6.29 2.81 -1.06
C ALA A 643 6.13 4.20 -0.43
N ASP A 644 4.97 4.84 -0.54
CA ASP A 644 4.70 6.11 0.14
C ASP A 644 4.71 5.98 1.66
N ASN A 645 4.13 4.89 2.19
CA ASN A 645 4.08 4.63 3.63
C ASN A 645 5.46 4.32 4.21
N GLY A 646 6.33 3.62 3.46
CA GLY A 646 7.71 3.37 3.86
C GLY A 646 8.57 4.62 3.74
N GLY A 647 8.53 5.26 2.57
CA GLY A 647 9.43 6.37 2.22
C GLY A 647 9.32 7.58 3.14
N VAL A 648 8.12 7.99 3.53
CA VAL A 648 7.96 9.12 4.47
C VAL A 648 8.52 8.80 5.87
N LYS A 649 8.45 7.53 6.30
CA LYS A 649 8.96 7.08 7.59
C LYS A 649 10.48 7.04 7.59
N GLU A 650 11.05 6.41 6.57
CA GLU A 650 12.50 6.33 6.37
C GLU A 650 13.11 7.75 6.34
N ALA A 651 12.51 8.65 5.57
CA ALA A 651 12.97 10.03 5.45
C ALA A 651 12.87 10.81 6.77
N PHE A 652 11.78 10.64 7.52
CA PHE A 652 11.60 11.30 8.81
C PHE A 652 12.61 10.83 9.85
N TYR A 653 12.80 9.50 9.98
CA TYR A 653 13.78 8.95 10.93
C TYR A 653 15.22 9.32 10.54
N ALA A 654 15.54 9.31 9.26
CA ALA A 654 16.84 9.76 8.75
C ALA A 654 17.07 11.25 9.07
N TYR A 655 16.06 12.10 8.86
CA TYR A 655 16.12 13.51 9.23
C TYR A 655 16.34 13.68 10.74
N GLN A 656 15.57 13.00 11.58
CA GLN A 656 15.71 13.10 13.02
C GLN A 656 17.10 12.69 13.50
N LYS A 657 17.67 11.60 12.95
CA LYS A 657 19.03 11.17 13.24
C LYS A 657 20.04 12.24 12.85
N TRP A 658 19.98 12.69 11.59
CA TRP A 658 20.86 13.73 11.07
C TRP A 658 20.78 15.03 11.87
N ALA A 659 19.57 15.47 12.24
CA ALA A 659 19.37 16.72 12.96
C ALA A 659 19.89 16.67 14.41
N ARG A 660 19.84 15.51 15.07
CA ARG A 660 20.47 15.30 16.39
C ARG A 660 21.99 15.39 16.33
N GLU A 661 22.59 14.88 15.26
CA GLU A 661 24.04 14.87 15.05
C GLU A 661 24.57 16.25 14.59
N ASN A 662 23.74 17.06 13.91
CA ASN A 662 24.18 18.30 13.26
C ASN A 662 23.57 19.59 13.86
N GLY A 663 22.65 19.49 14.83
CA GLY A 663 22.10 20.65 15.56
C GLY A 663 21.09 21.51 14.77
N ASP A 664 20.38 20.95 13.79
CA ASP A 664 19.50 21.72 12.88
C ASP A 664 18.07 21.93 13.39
N LEU A 665 17.70 21.31 14.52
CA LEU A 665 16.33 21.27 15.05
C LEU A 665 15.72 22.64 15.38
N ASN A 666 16.52 23.70 15.43
CA ASN A 666 16.07 25.05 15.79
C ASN A 666 16.07 26.05 14.60
N LYS A 667 16.50 25.65 13.39
CA LYS A 667 16.60 26.58 12.24
C LYS A 667 15.25 26.74 11.52
N LYS A 668 14.47 27.74 11.91
CA LYS A 668 13.13 27.97 11.36
C LYS A 668 13.12 28.83 10.09
N LEU A 669 12.10 28.62 9.26
CA LEU A 669 11.82 29.49 8.12
C LEU A 669 11.20 30.83 8.56
N PRO A 670 11.47 31.93 7.83
CA PRO A 670 10.85 33.22 8.08
C PRO A 670 9.33 33.13 7.89
N GLY A 671 8.55 33.82 8.72
CA GLY A 671 7.07 33.76 8.69
C GLY A 671 6.45 32.45 9.23
N LEU A 672 7.24 31.39 9.42
CA LEU A 672 6.78 30.07 9.86
C LEU A 672 7.35 29.66 11.24
N LYS A 673 7.80 30.63 12.04
CA LYS A 673 8.42 30.39 13.36
C LYS A 673 7.52 29.64 14.35
N LYS A 674 6.19 29.66 14.15
CA LYS A 674 5.23 28.92 14.98
C LYS A 674 5.28 27.41 14.77
N TYR A 675 5.77 26.95 13.62
CA TYR A 675 5.93 25.53 13.33
C TYR A 675 7.29 25.03 13.81
N SER A 676 7.36 23.78 14.27
CA SER A 676 8.62 23.09 14.52
C SER A 676 9.26 22.65 13.20
N THR A 677 10.55 22.32 13.21
CA THR A 677 11.19 21.76 12.00
C THR A 677 10.57 20.42 11.59
N GLU A 678 10.04 19.64 12.55
CA GLU A 678 9.33 18.39 12.27
C GLU A 678 7.98 18.63 11.61
N GLN A 679 7.25 19.67 12.04
CA GLN A 679 6.02 20.09 11.36
C GLN A 679 6.34 20.58 9.94
N LEU A 680 7.41 21.36 9.77
CA LEU A 680 7.84 21.84 8.45
C LEU A 680 8.28 20.70 7.50
N PHE A 681 8.87 19.62 8.03
CA PHE A 681 9.11 18.39 7.27
C PHE A 681 7.81 17.85 6.69
N PHE A 682 6.79 17.64 7.53
CA PHE A 682 5.51 17.09 7.09
C PHE A 682 4.75 18.03 6.19
N MET A 683 4.85 19.34 6.41
CA MET A 683 4.24 20.35 5.54
C MET A 683 4.86 20.32 4.14
N ASN A 684 6.19 20.22 4.02
CA ASN A 684 6.82 20.07 2.71
C ASN A 684 6.43 18.73 2.04
N TYR A 685 6.36 17.65 2.82
CA TYR A 685 5.87 16.36 2.33
C TYR A 685 4.43 16.43 1.81
N GLY A 686 3.52 17.11 2.51
CA GLY A 686 2.16 17.32 2.01
C GLY A 686 2.14 18.12 0.70
N GLN A 687 2.98 19.16 0.61
CA GLN A 687 2.97 20.08 -0.52
C GLN A 687 3.58 19.55 -1.81
N ILE A 688 4.47 18.56 -1.77
CA ILE A 688 4.92 17.90 -3.00
C ILE A 688 3.79 17.13 -3.71
N TRP A 689 2.65 16.91 -3.04
CA TRP A 689 1.48 16.21 -3.57
C TRP A 689 0.26 17.10 -3.82
N CYS A 690 0.37 18.43 -3.62
CA CYS A 690 -0.71 19.35 -3.98
C CYS A 690 -1.08 19.15 -5.45
N SER A 691 -2.35 18.85 -5.70
CA SER A 691 -2.82 18.42 -7.01
C SER A 691 -4.31 18.69 -7.22
N LYS A 692 -4.67 18.99 -8.47
CA LYS A 692 -6.02 19.26 -8.95
C LYS A 692 -6.19 18.62 -10.33
N MET A 693 -7.34 18.02 -10.61
CA MET A 693 -7.61 17.31 -11.86
C MET A 693 -8.96 17.72 -12.45
N THR A 694 -9.11 17.61 -13.76
CA THR A 694 -10.43 17.62 -14.40
C THR A 694 -11.16 16.33 -14.05
N ASP A 695 -12.50 16.31 -14.11
CA ASP A 695 -13.29 15.10 -13.84
C ASP A 695 -12.90 13.94 -14.77
N ALA A 696 -12.66 14.25 -16.05
CA ALA A 696 -12.23 13.27 -17.06
C ALA A 696 -10.86 12.66 -16.70
N ASN A 697 -9.87 13.50 -16.36
CA ASN A 697 -8.55 13.02 -15.97
C ASN A 697 -8.58 12.28 -14.63
N ALA A 698 -9.41 12.71 -13.68
CA ALA A 698 -9.62 12.02 -12.42
C ALA A 698 -10.18 10.61 -12.63
N LEU A 699 -11.18 10.46 -13.50
CA LEU A 699 -11.77 9.18 -13.84
C LEU A 699 -10.75 8.26 -14.50
N ASN A 700 -10.02 8.78 -15.51
CA ASN A 700 -8.94 8.04 -16.15
C ASN A 700 -7.90 7.58 -15.13
N ARG A 701 -7.44 8.47 -14.24
CA ARG A 701 -6.43 8.16 -13.22
C ARG A 701 -6.87 7.12 -12.20
N VAL A 702 -8.13 7.16 -11.76
CA VAL A 702 -8.68 6.13 -10.86
C VAL A 702 -8.79 4.77 -11.55
N GLN A 703 -9.06 4.74 -12.85
CA GLN A 703 -9.19 3.50 -13.62
C GLN A 703 -7.83 2.91 -14.03
N THR A 704 -6.87 3.74 -14.45
CA THR A 704 -5.63 3.29 -15.12
C THR A 704 -4.38 3.47 -14.25
N GLY A 705 -4.42 4.41 -13.31
CA GLY A 705 -3.25 4.83 -12.54
C GLY A 705 -2.85 3.78 -11.50
N VAL A 706 -1.56 3.46 -11.46
CA VAL A 706 -0.98 2.65 -10.38
C VAL A 706 -0.70 3.46 -9.13
N HIS A 707 -0.70 4.79 -9.22
CA HIS A 707 -0.54 5.68 -8.08
C HIS A 707 -1.91 6.16 -7.58
N SER A 708 -2.06 6.26 -6.26
CA SER A 708 -3.20 6.95 -5.65
C SER A 708 -3.20 8.45 -6.03
N PRO A 709 -4.36 9.10 -6.13
CA PRO A 709 -4.44 10.57 -6.25
C PRO A 709 -3.65 11.27 -5.14
N GLY A 710 -3.06 12.45 -5.43
CA GLY A 710 -2.12 13.13 -4.53
C GLY A 710 -2.65 13.34 -3.11
N ARG A 711 -3.95 13.66 -2.96
CA ARG A 711 -4.62 13.73 -1.65
C ARG A 711 -4.43 12.47 -0.80
N PHE A 712 -4.62 11.30 -1.38
CA PHE A 712 -4.50 10.03 -0.66
C PHE A 712 -3.05 9.57 -0.48
N ARG A 713 -2.11 10.10 -1.28
CA ARG A 713 -0.67 9.98 -1.04
C ARG A 713 -0.18 10.82 0.14
N VAL A 714 -0.96 11.80 0.59
CA VAL A 714 -0.71 12.55 1.85
C VAL A 714 -1.43 11.90 3.01
N ILE A 715 -2.75 11.74 2.89
CA ILE A 715 -3.62 11.23 3.96
C ILE A 715 -3.26 9.80 4.34
N GLY A 716 -3.12 8.89 3.37
CA GLY A 716 -2.83 7.48 3.65
C GLY A 716 -1.58 7.26 4.51
N PRO A 717 -0.40 7.77 4.10
CA PRO A 717 0.84 7.61 4.87
C PRO A 717 0.82 8.31 6.22
N THR A 718 0.32 9.56 6.30
CA THR A 718 0.28 10.31 7.57
C THR A 718 -0.69 9.67 8.57
N SER A 719 -1.83 9.13 8.10
CA SER A 719 -2.76 8.35 8.94
C SER A 719 -2.15 7.11 9.57
N ASN A 720 -1.15 6.54 8.92
CA ASN A 720 -0.46 5.33 9.36
C ASN A 720 0.85 5.61 10.12
N PHE A 721 1.14 6.87 10.44
CA PHE A 721 2.42 7.27 11.01
C PHE A 721 2.25 7.84 12.44
N PRO A 722 2.59 7.08 13.51
CA PRO A 722 2.49 7.57 14.89
C PRO A 722 3.24 8.88 15.16
N GLU A 723 4.36 9.09 14.47
CA GLU A 723 5.20 10.28 14.60
C GLU A 723 4.48 11.52 14.05
N PHE A 724 3.63 11.36 13.03
CA PHE A 724 2.77 12.44 12.57
C PHE A 724 1.80 12.87 13.68
N ASP A 725 1.12 11.90 14.31
CA ASP A 725 0.21 12.17 15.43
C ASP A 725 0.95 12.87 16.57
N ARG A 726 2.17 12.44 16.91
CA ARG A 726 3.00 13.09 17.94
C ARG A 726 3.34 14.53 17.57
N VAL A 727 3.74 14.77 16.32
CA VAL A 727 4.23 16.08 15.86
C VAL A 727 3.10 17.12 15.80
N PHE A 728 1.87 16.70 15.49
CA PHE A 728 0.69 17.58 15.44
C PHE A 728 -0.24 17.45 16.67
N ASN A 729 0.08 16.57 17.62
CA ASN A 729 -0.72 16.25 18.80
C ASN A 729 -2.13 15.73 18.46
N CYS A 730 -2.24 14.88 17.43
CA CYS A 730 -3.51 14.30 17.01
C CYS A 730 -3.99 13.22 17.98
N LYS A 731 -5.30 13.16 18.22
CA LYS A 731 -5.91 12.11 19.03
C LYS A 731 -6.17 10.86 18.17
N PRO A 732 -6.03 9.64 18.72
CA PRO A 732 -6.40 8.43 18.00
C PRO A 732 -7.86 8.47 17.52
N GLY A 733 -8.08 8.24 16.23
CA GLY A 733 -9.41 8.29 15.60
C GLY A 733 -9.86 9.69 15.15
N GLN A 734 -9.09 10.74 15.42
CA GLN A 734 -9.38 12.08 14.95
C GLN A 734 -9.00 12.23 13.47
N GLY A 735 -9.99 12.35 12.59
CA GLY A 735 -9.82 12.61 11.14
C GLY A 735 -8.68 11.82 10.49
N ASN A 736 -7.56 12.49 10.25
CA ASN A 736 -6.35 11.97 9.63
C ASN A 736 -5.56 11.01 10.53
N SER A 737 -5.84 10.84 11.83
CA SER A 737 -5.21 9.86 12.72
C SER A 737 -6.09 8.62 12.91
N ARG A 738 -5.67 7.48 12.35
CA ARG A 738 -6.40 6.21 12.51
C ARG A 738 -6.03 5.50 13.82
N VAL A 739 -7.02 4.88 14.47
CA VAL A 739 -6.80 3.95 15.60
C VAL A 739 -5.99 2.73 15.14
N ASN A 740 -6.43 2.11 14.04
CA ASN A 740 -5.77 0.94 13.44
C ASN A 740 -4.88 1.39 12.28
N LYS A 741 -3.59 1.63 12.58
CA LYS A 741 -2.59 2.08 11.59
C LYS A 741 -2.01 0.91 10.81
N CYS A 742 -2.03 0.98 9.48
CA CYS A 742 -1.40 -0.04 8.64
C CYS A 742 0.13 0.15 8.65
N THR A 743 0.88 -0.90 9.01
CA THR A 743 2.34 -0.83 9.05
C THR A 743 2.98 -2.05 8.39
N VAL A 744 3.73 -1.82 7.32
CA VAL A 744 4.67 -2.81 6.75
C VAL A 744 6.05 -2.55 7.35
N TRP A 745 6.64 -1.38 7.05
CA TRP A 745 7.91 -0.93 7.60
C TRP A 745 7.67 0.07 8.76
N LYS A 746 8.30 -0.16 9.93
CA LYS A 746 8.25 0.75 11.09
C LYS A 746 9.53 0.64 11.92
N LEU A 747 9.94 1.73 12.57
CA LEU A 747 10.95 1.69 13.62
C LEU A 747 10.24 1.58 14.96
N GLN A 748 10.72 0.74 15.88
CA GLN A 748 10.15 0.68 17.22
C GLN A 748 11.01 1.55 18.13
N ILE A 749 10.64 2.82 18.30
CA ILE A 749 11.35 3.69 19.25
C ILE A 749 11.15 3.11 20.66
N VAL A 750 12.20 2.51 21.21
CA VAL A 750 12.23 1.93 22.55
C VAL A 750 12.27 3.06 23.61
N LEU A 751 11.24 3.91 23.65
CA LEU A 751 10.99 4.80 24.79
C LEU A 751 10.50 4.00 26.01
N GLY A 752 9.89 2.83 25.78
CA GLY A 752 9.34 1.97 26.84
C GLY A 752 10.38 1.35 27.77
N ALA A 753 11.60 1.06 27.31
CA ALA A 753 12.63 0.47 28.17
C ALA A 753 13.20 1.51 29.15
N LEU A 754 13.37 2.77 28.74
CA LEU A 754 13.82 3.84 29.62
C LEU A 754 12.72 4.24 30.61
N LEU A 755 11.46 4.34 30.17
CA LEU A 755 10.33 4.59 31.08
C LEU A 755 10.17 3.45 32.11
N GLY A 756 10.31 2.20 31.69
CA GLY A 756 10.29 1.04 32.58
C GLY A 756 11.41 1.07 33.61
N ILE A 757 12.63 1.45 33.21
CA ILE A 757 13.77 1.61 34.13
C ILE A 757 13.55 2.79 35.09
N PHE A 758 13.04 3.93 34.62
CA PHE A 758 12.72 5.08 35.47
C PHE A 758 11.59 4.78 36.47
N ILE A 759 10.56 4.04 36.04
CA ILE A 759 9.47 3.59 36.90
C ILE A 759 9.99 2.60 37.95
N ILE A 760 10.85 1.65 37.58
CA ILE A 760 11.47 0.72 38.52
C ILE A 760 12.36 1.46 39.53
N ILE A 761 13.17 2.42 39.08
CA ILE A 761 14.01 3.24 39.97
C ILE A 761 13.16 4.11 40.90
N ALA A 762 12.07 4.70 40.40
CA ALA A 762 11.15 5.50 41.20
C ALA A 762 10.40 4.66 42.25
N ILE A 763 9.97 3.43 41.89
CA ILE A 763 9.34 2.48 42.82
C ILE A 763 10.34 2.06 43.91
N VAL A 764 11.60 1.81 43.56
CA VAL A 764 12.66 1.46 44.55
C VAL A 764 12.96 2.64 45.48
N PHE A 765 13.01 3.88 44.98
CA PHE A 765 13.20 5.07 45.80
C PHE A 765 12.00 5.37 46.72
N ALA A 766 10.78 5.20 46.22
CA ALA A 766 9.56 5.37 47.02
C ALA A 766 9.45 4.32 48.13
N ALA A 767 9.86 3.07 47.86
CA ALA A 767 9.90 1.99 48.85
C ALA A 767 10.95 2.24 49.96
N LEU A 768 12.05 2.93 49.65
CA LEU A 768 13.09 3.28 50.63
C LEU A 768 12.77 4.52 51.47
N TYR A 769 11.92 5.43 50.97
CA TYR A 769 11.54 6.66 51.69
C TYR A 769 10.27 6.50 52.56
N GLY A 770 9.46 5.46 52.32
CA GLY A 770 8.15 5.28 52.95
C GLY A 770 8.14 4.55 54.31
N VAL A 771 9.28 4.16 54.87
CA VAL A 771 9.36 3.44 56.15
C VAL A 771 9.52 4.41 57.31
N GLU A 772 8.61 5.36 57.48
CA GLU A 772 8.36 6.06 58.76
C GLU A 772 7.18 7.06 58.61
N LYS A 773 5.94 6.57 58.49
CA LYS A 773 4.73 7.11 59.18
C LYS A 773 3.41 6.54 58.67
N SER A 774 2.55 6.27 59.66
CA SER A 774 1.09 6.07 59.66
C SER A 774 0.49 4.76 59.14
N LYS A 775 0.33 3.80 60.07
CA LYS A 775 -0.84 2.92 60.18
C LYS A 775 -1.99 3.71 60.82
N ALA A 776 -3.09 3.99 60.10
CA ALA A 776 -4.46 4.24 60.61
C ALA A 776 -5.32 4.94 59.54
N SER A 777 -6.09 4.19 58.73
CA SER A 777 -7.32 4.74 58.10
C SER A 777 -8.30 3.70 57.55
N THR A 778 -7.98 2.41 57.50
CA THR A 778 -8.86 1.40 56.86
C THR A 778 -9.88 0.75 57.81
N ALA A 779 -9.73 0.92 59.14
CA ALA A 779 -10.57 0.24 60.13
C ALA A 779 -11.97 0.87 60.33
N ASN A 780 -12.14 2.17 60.05
CA ASN A 780 -13.41 2.86 60.35
C ASN A 780 -14.52 2.58 59.33
N TYR A 781 -14.18 2.31 58.06
CA TYR A 781 -15.18 2.09 57.01
C TYR A 781 -15.93 0.75 57.16
N LEU A 782 -15.24 -0.27 57.68
CA LEU A 782 -15.82 -1.60 57.93
C LEU A 782 -16.78 -1.60 59.13
N LEU A 783 -16.51 -0.77 60.15
CA LEU A 783 -17.36 -0.69 61.34
C LEU A 783 -18.70 0.00 61.08
N GLU A 784 -18.78 0.91 60.10
CA GLU A 784 -20.01 1.66 59.76
C GLU A 784 -21.00 0.87 58.88
N SER A 785 -20.57 -0.27 58.32
CA SER A 785 -21.38 -1.09 57.39
C SER A 785 -22.15 -2.22 58.08
N ILE A 786 -21.70 -2.60 59.28
CA ILE A 786 -22.17 -3.76 60.04
C ILE A 786 -23.47 -3.40 60.78
N ASP A 787 -24.44 -4.30 60.72
CA ASP A 787 -25.66 -4.26 61.53
C ASP A 787 -25.57 -5.30 62.65
N GLU A 788 -25.03 -4.86 63.79
CA GLU A 788 -24.84 -5.74 64.96
C GLU A 788 -26.15 -6.23 65.60
N THR A 789 -27.31 -5.80 65.10
CA THR A 789 -28.62 -6.27 65.57
C THR A 789 -29.06 -7.60 64.94
N VAL A 790 -28.38 -8.05 63.89
CA VAL A 790 -28.59 -9.36 63.27
C VAL A 790 -27.58 -10.36 63.83
N ASP A 791 -28.00 -11.56 64.20
CA ASP A 791 -27.02 -12.58 64.58
C ASP A 791 -26.24 -13.01 63.32
N PRO A 792 -24.91 -12.85 63.28
CA PRO A 792 -24.11 -13.29 62.14
C PRO A 792 -24.23 -14.78 61.83
N CYS A 793 -24.70 -15.58 62.79
CA CYS A 793 -24.93 -17.01 62.62
C CYS A 793 -26.30 -17.34 62.00
N GLU A 794 -27.24 -16.38 61.98
CA GLU A 794 -28.53 -16.52 61.31
C GLU A 794 -28.53 -15.91 59.92
N ASP A 795 -28.03 -14.67 59.77
CA ASP A 795 -27.88 -14.03 58.46
C ASP A 795 -26.63 -13.14 58.45
N PHE A 796 -25.53 -13.76 58.02
CA PHE A 796 -24.23 -13.12 57.98
C PHE A 796 -24.17 -11.95 56.99
N PHE A 797 -24.97 -11.99 55.91
CA PHE A 797 -24.96 -10.94 54.90
C PHE A 797 -25.66 -9.69 55.43
N GLU A 798 -26.82 -9.85 56.06
CA GLU A 798 -27.52 -8.72 56.70
C GLU A 798 -26.74 -8.20 57.92
N PHE A 799 -26.06 -9.06 58.69
CA PHE A 799 -25.16 -8.59 59.75
C PHE A 799 -23.99 -7.75 59.21
N THR A 800 -23.41 -8.11 58.05
CA THR A 800 -22.23 -7.40 57.53
C THR A 800 -22.55 -6.18 56.67
N CYS A 801 -23.74 -6.14 56.06
CA CYS A 801 -24.13 -5.12 55.06
C CYS A 801 -25.45 -4.40 55.38
N GLY A 802 -26.20 -4.83 56.40
CA GLY A 802 -27.58 -4.39 56.67
C GLY A 802 -27.69 -2.90 56.98
N THR A 803 -26.72 -2.32 57.68
CA THR A 803 -26.71 -0.87 57.97
C THR A 803 -26.53 -0.05 56.69
N TRP A 804 -25.76 -0.57 55.72
CA TRP A 804 -25.55 0.07 54.42
C TRP A 804 -26.80 -0.03 53.52
N LEU A 805 -27.41 -1.21 53.42
CA LEU A 805 -28.63 -1.45 52.65
C LEU A 805 -29.82 -0.62 53.15
N LYS A 806 -29.93 -0.45 54.47
CA LYS A 806 -30.97 0.39 55.09
C LYS A 806 -30.81 1.88 54.78
N THR A 807 -29.61 2.32 54.42
CA THR A 807 -29.28 3.75 54.24
C THR A 807 -29.13 4.16 52.77
N HIS A 808 -29.10 3.23 51.81
CA HIS A 808 -28.88 3.50 50.37
C HIS A 808 -29.90 2.76 49.46
N LYS A 809 -31.03 3.40 49.12
CA LYS A 809 -32.05 2.84 48.20
C LYS A 809 -31.75 3.15 46.72
N ILE A 810 -32.02 2.19 45.83
CA ILE A 810 -31.84 2.31 44.37
C ILE A 810 -33.13 2.86 43.71
N PRO A 811 -33.06 3.81 42.74
CA PRO A 811 -34.24 4.34 42.04
C PRO A 811 -34.72 3.45 40.89
N ASP A 812 -36.02 3.48 40.58
CA ASP A 812 -36.72 2.42 39.85
C ASP A 812 -36.68 2.42 38.31
N ASP A 813 -36.17 3.42 37.60
CA ASP A 813 -36.39 3.51 36.14
C ASP A 813 -35.13 3.84 35.31
N ASP A 814 -34.61 2.87 34.54
CA ASP A 814 -33.97 3.13 33.24
C ASP A 814 -33.73 1.83 32.41
N ILE A 815 -34.54 1.66 31.35
CA ILE A 815 -34.36 0.66 30.28
C ILE A 815 -34.14 1.41 28.96
N LEU A 816 -33.04 1.11 28.24
CA LEU A 816 -32.74 1.68 26.92
C LEU A 816 -33.19 0.75 25.78
N THR A 817 -34.09 1.23 24.92
CA THR A 817 -34.52 0.59 23.66
C THR A 817 -34.19 1.47 22.46
N LEU A 818 -33.52 0.93 21.42
CA LEU A 818 -33.41 1.55 20.08
C LEU A 818 -33.41 0.46 18.98
N PRO A 819 -34.10 0.66 17.82
CA PRO A 819 -34.27 -0.34 16.76
C PRO A 819 -33.13 -0.35 15.70
N LEU A 820 -32.92 -1.52 15.06
CA LEU A 820 -31.87 -1.77 14.05
C LEU A 820 -32.23 -1.23 12.63
N PRO A 821 -31.26 -0.68 11.87
CA PRO A 821 -31.47 -0.18 10.50
C PRO A 821 -31.88 -1.25 9.46
N ASN A 822 -32.67 -0.82 8.47
CA ASN A 822 -33.29 -1.64 7.40
C ASN A 822 -32.33 -2.49 6.53
N GLU A 823 -31.02 -2.30 6.60
CA GLU A 823 -30.05 -3.07 5.82
C GLU A 823 -29.72 -4.44 6.43
N MET A 824 -30.00 -4.63 7.73
CA MET A 824 -29.83 -5.92 8.44
C MET A 824 -31.03 -6.87 8.29
N THR A 825 -32.16 -6.39 7.78
CA THR A 825 -33.34 -7.24 7.53
C THR A 825 -33.14 -8.20 6.36
N ASN A 826 -32.09 -8.04 5.55
CA ASN A 826 -31.80 -8.94 4.44
C ASN A 826 -30.89 -10.12 4.77
N ILE A 827 -30.29 -10.16 5.96
CA ILE A 827 -29.46 -11.28 6.42
C ILE A 827 -30.37 -12.43 6.85
N GLN A 828 -30.24 -13.58 6.19
CA GLN A 828 -31.12 -14.74 6.39
C GLN A 828 -31.20 -15.19 7.85
N SER A 829 -30.08 -15.19 8.58
CA SER A 829 -30.04 -15.57 10.01
C SER A 829 -30.76 -14.56 10.92
N ILE A 830 -30.70 -13.27 10.61
CA ILE A 830 -31.41 -12.22 11.35
C ILE A 830 -32.91 -12.24 11.01
N ARG A 831 -33.27 -12.53 9.75
CA ARG A 831 -34.66 -12.81 9.36
C ARG A 831 -35.22 -14.03 10.10
N ASN A 832 -34.43 -15.11 10.20
CA ASN A 832 -34.85 -16.33 10.89
C ASN A 832 -35.00 -16.10 12.41
N ALA A 833 -34.09 -15.34 13.03
CA ALA A 833 -34.20 -14.96 14.44
C ALA A 833 -35.39 -14.03 14.71
N ARG A 834 -35.68 -13.10 13.78
CA ARG A 834 -36.85 -12.22 13.84
C ARG A 834 -38.16 -12.99 13.64
N ILE A 835 -38.21 -13.96 12.74
CA ILE A 835 -39.37 -14.83 12.53
C ILE A 835 -39.62 -15.70 13.78
N LEU A 836 -38.58 -16.23 14.42
CA LEU A 836 -38.68 -16.97 15.69
C LEU A 836 -39.16 -16.08 16.84
N TYR A 837 -38.65 -14.86 16.94
CA TYR A 837 -39.04 -13.88 17.95
C TYR A 837 -40.48 -13.37 17.73
N ASP A 838 -40.85 -13.02 16.51
CA ASP A 838 -42.19 -12.52 16.15
C ASP A 838 -43.25 -13.65 16.19
N SER A 839 -42.87 -14.92 15.96
CA SER A 839 -43.74 -16.09 16.20
C SER A 839 -43.97 -16.37 17.68
N CYS A 840 -43.04 -16.00 18.56
CA CYS A 840 -43.24 -16.09 20.02
C CYS A 840 -44.08 -14.93 20.57
N ASN A 841 -44.01 -13.73 19.97
CA ASN A 841 -44.71 -12.54 20.46
C ASN A 841 -46.16 -12.37 19.94
N ASN A 842 -46.63 -13.21 19.02
CA ASN A 842 -48.01 -13.19 18.53
C ASN A 842 -48.79 -14.38 19.11
N GLU A 843 -49.40 -14.17 20.28
CA GLU A 843 -50.18 -15.17 21.07
C GLU A 843 -51.42 -15.78 20.39
N THR A 844 -51.67 -15.60 19.09
CA THR A 844 -52.97 -15.94 18.49
C THR A 844 -53.00 -17.01 17.40
N ASN A 845 -51.90 -17.72 17.07
CA ASN A 845 -52.01 -18.81 16.07
C ASN A 845 -50.97 -19.95 16.19
N ILE A 846 -50.70 -20.45 17.40
CA ILE A 846 -50.06 -21.78 17.57
C ILE A 846 -50.79 -22.61 18.63
N GLU A 847 -52.12 -22.56 18.67
CA GLU A 847 -52.91 -23.60 19.33
C GLU A 847 -53.69 -24.50 18.36
N SER A 848 -53.63 -24.29 17.04
CA SER A 848 -54.38 -25.13 16.08
C SER A 848 -53.54 -25.95 15.08
N ASP A 849 -52.33 -25.54 14.70
CA ASP A 849 -51.56 -26.22 13.63
C ASP A 849 -50.19 -26.77 14.09
N GLY A 850 -50.13 -27.23 15.35
CA GLY A 850 -48.93 -27.71 16.04
C GLY A 850 -47.94 -28.54 15.21
N VAL A 851 -46.64 -28.25 15.41
CA VAL A 851 -45.40 -28.98 15.03
C VAL A 851 -45.20 -29.29 13.52
N THR A 852 -46.25 -29.36 12.72
CA THR A 852 -46.23 -29.84 11.33
C THR A 852 -45.73 -28.76 10.36
N ALA A 853 -46.06 -27.48 10.61
CA ALA A 853 -45.58 -26.36 9.80
C ALA A 853 -44.06 -26.15 9.94
N ILE A 854 -43.52 -26.32 11.16
CA ILE A 854 -42.09 -26.16 11.47
C ILE A 854 -41.27 -27.31 10.84
N LEU A 855 -41.75 -28.55 10.97
CA LEU A 855 -41.11 -29.71 10.32
C LEU A 855 -41.13 -29.61 8.79
N SER A 856 -42.21 -29.07 8.20
CA SER A 856 -42.32 -28.83 6.76
C SER A 856 -41.32 -27.77 6.27
N LEU A 857 -41.13 -26.69 7.03
CA LEU A 857 -40.19 -25.62 6.70
C LEU A 857 -38.73 -26.10 6.78
N VAL A 858 -38.40 -26.87 7.82
CA VAL A 858 -37.05 -27.43 8.02
C VAL A 858 -36.69 -28.48 6.97
N ASN A 859 -37.64 -29.35 6.59
CA ASN A 859 -37.38 -30.36 5.56
C ASN A 859 -37.30 -29.78 4.14
N ASN A 860 -38.13 -28.78 3.79
CA ASN A 860 -38.20 -28.28 2.41
C ASN A 860 -37.16 -27.22 2.06
N GLU A 861 -36.72 -26.37 3.00
CA GLU A 861 -35.72 -25.31 2.72
C GLU A 861 -34.28 -25.70 3.08
N PHE A 862 -34.09 -26.62 4.03
CA PHE A 862 -32.77 -26.96 4.59
C PHE A 862 -32.32 -28.41 4.34
N GLY A 863 -33.05 -29.19 3.53
CA GLY A 863 -32.65 -30.54 3.11
C GLY A 863 -32.83 -31.65 4.15
N GLY A 864 -33.46 -31.36 5.30
CA GLY A 864 -33.77 -32.32 6.36
C GLY A 864 -32.60 -32.67 7.30
N TRP A 865 -32.93 -33.01 8.55
CA TRP A 865 -31.97 -33.45 9.58
C TRP A 865 -31.98 -34.98 9.70
N PRO A 866 -30.82 -35.68 9.66
CA PRO A 866 -30.76 -37.15 9.68
C PRO A 866 -31.35 -37.81 10.94
N ILE A 867 -31.48 -37.04 12.03
CA ILE A 867 -31.96 -37.53 13.34
C ILE A 867 -33.49 -37.63 13.43
N LEU A 868 -34.25 -37.06 12.50
CA LEU A 868 -35.72 -37.01 12.57
C LEU A 868 -36.45 -37.92 11.55
N GLN A 869 -35.74 -38.82 10.86
CA GLN A 869 -36.35 -39.76 9.88
C GLN A 869 -36.74 -41.14 10.43
N GLY A 870 -36.76 -41.31 11.76
CA GLY A 870 -37.14 -42.58 12.39
C GLY A 870 -38.25 -42.39 13.42
N SER A 871 -39.49 -42.68 13.02
CA SER A 871 -40.64 -43.00 13.88
C SER A 871 -40.95 -42.06 15.06
N SER A 872 -41.80 -41.08 14.75
CA SER A 872 -43.11 -40.82 15.36
C SER A 872 -43.32 -41.00 16.86
N SER A 873 -44.00 -39.96 17.39
CA SER A 873 -44.95 -39.97 18.51
C SER A 873 -44.35 -40.07 19.92
N ASN A 874 -44.00 -38.90 20.47
CA ASN A 874 -44.72 -38.30 21.61
C ASN A 874 -43.83 -37.22 22.23
N ILE A 875 -43.72 -36.07 21.59
CA ILE A 875 -43.12 -34.90 22.21
C ILE A 875 -44.19 -33.82 22.20
N ILE A 876 -44.73 -33.49 23.37
CA ILE A 876 -45.68 -32.39 23.54
C ILE A 876 -44.87 -31.17 23.98
N TYR A 877 -45.00 -30.08 23.21
CA TYR A 877 -44.49 -28.75 23.53
C TYR A 877 -45.64 -27.95 24.15
N SER A 878 -45.50 -27.42 25.35
CA SER A 878 -46.41 -26.42 25.92
C SER A 878 -45.66 -25.11 26.14
N CYS A 879 -46.31 -23.97 25.89
CA CYS A 879 -45.82 -22.67 26.34
C CYS A 879 -46.40 -22.42 27.73
N ASP A 880 -45.56 -22.25 28.74
CA ASP A 880 -45.98 -21.80 30.07
C ASP A 880 -45.48 -20.39 30.34
N THR A 881 -46.25 -19.66 31.15
CA THR A 881 -45.91 -18.33 31.63
C THR A 881 -45.86 -18.30 33.15
N GLU A 882 -44.74 -17.90 33.74
CA GLU A 882 -44.80 -17.35 35.10
C GLU A 882 -44.77 -15.83 35.07
N THR A 883 -45.71 -15.27 35.81
CA THR A 883 -45.71 -13.88 36.25
C THR A 883 -45.14 -13.81 37.66
N ASP A 884 -44.00 -13.14 37.80
CA ASP A 884 -43.47 -12.71 39.10
C ASP A 884 -44.32 -11.57 39.69
N GLU A 885 -44.17 -11.28 40.98
CA GLU A 885 -44.87 -10.30 41.81
C GLU A 885 -44.86 -8.86 41.26
N LYS A 886 -44.11 -8.58 40.19
CA LYS A 886 -44.12 -7.33 39.41
C LYS A 886 -44.88 -7.39 38.08
N ASN A 887 -45.72 -8.39 37.84
CA ASN A 887 -46.61 -8.51 36.68
C ASN A 887 -45.91 -8.61 35.30
N SER A 888 -44.68 -9.13 35.26
CA SER A 888 -43.94 -9.40 34.02
C SER A 888 -44.05 -10.88 33.67
N SER A 889 -44.70 -11.22 32.56
CA SER A 889 -44.83 -12.62 32.09
C SER A 889 -43.58 -13.04 31.33
N VAL A 890 -42.94 -14.13 31.73
CA VAL A 890 -41.87 -14.78 30.96
C VAL A 890 -42.45 -16.06 30.34
N TYR A 891 -42.34 -16.20 29.02
CA TYR A 891 -42.84 -17.37 28.28
C TYR A 891 -41.70 -18.38 28.05
N TYR A 892 -41.94 -19.65 28.34
CA TYR A 892 -41.01 -20.75 28.04
C TYR A 892 -41.73 -21.91 27.39
N ILE A 893 -41.06 -22.56 26.43
CA ILE A 893 -41.56 -23.76 25.77
C ILE A 893 -41.04 -24.97 26.56
N GLN A 894 -41.92 -25.64 27.28
CA GLN A 894 -41.64 -26.88 28.00
C GLN A 894 -41.95 -28.09 27.11
N VAL A 895 -41.05 -29.07 27.14
CA VAL A 895 -41.15 -30.28 26.33
C VAL A 895 -41.26 -31.46 27.29
N SER A 896 -42.43 -32.10 27.38
CA SER A 896 -42.63 -33.22 28.30
C SER A 896 -42.96 -34.52 27.58
N GLN A 897 -42.30 -35.61 28.01
CA GLN A 897 -42.75 -36.97 27.77
C GLN A 897 -43.20 -37.55 29.12
N SER A 898 -44.50 -37.79 29.25
CA SER A 898 -45.12 -38.26 30.48
C SER A 898 -44.82 -39.74 30.75
N ASN A 899 -43.97 -40.02 31.75
CA ASN A 899 -44.23 -40.97 32.83
C ASN A 899 -42.98 -41.16 33.69
N LEU A 900 -42.90 -40.43 34.79
CA LEU A 900 -42.07 -40.82 35.94
C LEU A 900 -42.74 -40.29 37.22
N ALA A 901 -43.63 -41.13 37.76
CA ALA A 901 -43.88 -41.15 39.19
C ALA A 901 -42.87 -42.13 39.81
N LEU A 902 -42.06 -41.68 40.76
CA LEU A 902 -41.75 -42.41 42.00
C LEU A 902 -40.85 -41.56 42.92
N GLU A 903 -41.46 -41.14 44.02
CA GLU A 903 -40.84 -40.85 45.31
C GLU A 903 -39.85 -41.95 45.76
N GLN A 904 -38.72 -41.60 46.39
CA GLN A 904 -38.53 -41.57 47.86
C GLN A 904 -37.03 -41.63 48.31
N ARG A 905 -36.65 -40.60 49.08
CA ARG A 905 -35.69 -40.47 50.21
C ARG A 905 -34.35 -41.24 50.30
N SER A 906 -33.30 -40.40 50.38
CA SER A 906 -32.31 -40.25 51.48
C SER A 906 -30.85 -40.69 51.28
N ASN A 907 -29.98 -39.78 51.71
CA ASN A 907 -28.61 -39.93 52.24
C ASN A 907 -27.39 -40.00 51.30
N TYR A 908 -26.57 -38.94 51.45
CA TYR A 908 -25.09 -38.94 51.54
C TYR A 908 -24.20 -39.01 50.26
N VAL A 909 -23.43 -37.91 50.07
CA VAL A 909 -22.01 -37.77 49.62
C VAL A 909 -21.62 -37.78 48.13
N GLY A 910 -20.98 -36.68 47.68
CA GLY A 910 -19.75 -36.68 46.88
C GLY A 910 -19.84 -36.18 45.42
N GLU A 911 -19.09 -35.11 45.07
CA GLU A 911 -18.97 -34.53 43.70
C GLU A 911 -18.62 -35.54 42.59
N SER A 912 -17.96 -36.67 42.89
CA SER A 912 -17.68 -37.69 41.86
C SER A 912 -18.93 -38.48 41.42
N LYS A 913 -19.98 -38.53 42.25
CA LYS A 913 -21.23 -39.19 41.89
C LYS A 913 -22.12 -38.34 40.98
N LEU A 914 -22.00 -37.01 40.99
CA LEU A 914 -22.74 -36.14 40.07
C LEU A 914 -22.22 -36.27 38.64
N ILE A 915 -20.88 -36.32 38.48
CA ILE A 915 -20.21 -36.57 37.20
C ILE A 915 -20.53 -37.98 36.70
N THR A 916 -20.51 -38.97 37.60
CA THR A 916 -20.89 -40.35 37.26
C THR A 916 -22.38 -40.42 36.90
N ALA A 917 -23.27 -39.71 37.60
CA ALA A 917 -24.70 -39.65 37.30
C ALA A 917 -25.01 -38.92 35.99
N TYR A 918 -24.23 -37.89 35.64
CA TYR A 918 -24.36 -37.17 34.37
C TYR A 918 -23.84 -38.01 33.19
N GLN A 919 -22.68 -38.65 33.32
CA GLN A 919 -22.18 -39.60 32.32
C GLN A 919 -23.07 -40.85 32.20
N GLN A 920 -23.69 -41.28 33.30
CA GLN A 920 -24.66 -42.38 33.30
C GLN A 920 -25.98 -41.94 32.67
N PHE A 921 -26.46 -40.73 32.93
CA PHE A 921 -27.63 -40.14 32.27
C PHE A 921 -27.46 -40.04 30.75
N ILE A 922 -26.31 -39.58 30.26
CA ILE A 922 -26.05 -39.52 28.80
C ILE A 922 -25.90 -40.94 28.21
N ARG A 923 -25.28 -41.88 28.93
CA ARG A 923 -25.22 -43.29 28.50
C ARG A 923 -26.60 -43.97 28.46
N ASP A 924 -27.43 -43.75 29.47
CA ASP A 924 -28.78 -44.30 29.58
C ASP A 924 -29.71 -43.69 28.52
N PHE A 925 -29.58 -42.38 28.26
CA PHE A 925 -30.28 -41.65 27.21
C PHE A 925 -29.83 -42.06 25.79
N ALA A 926 -28.55 -42.37 25.59
CA ALA A 926 -28.06 -42.85 24.30
C ALA A 926 -28.39 -44.33 24.06
N SER A 927 -28.41 -45.16 25.12
CA SER A 927 -28.79 -46.59 25.03
C SER A 927 -30.29 -46.80 24.74
N THR A 928 -31.12 -45.78 24.94
CA THR A 928 -32.54 -45.79 24.58
C THR A 928 -32.79 -45.39 23.12
N LEU A 929 -31.75 -44.93 22.40
CA LEU A 929 -31.82 -44.50 20.99
C LEU A 929 -31.14 -45.49 20.02
N THR A 930 -30.29 -46.41 20.51
CA THR A 930 -29.61 -47.44 19.70
C THR A 930 -29.00 -48.55 20.58
N ASN A 931 -28.87 -49.79 20.06
CA ASN A 931 -28.30 -50.94 20.76
C ASN A 931 -26.75 -51.07 20.66
N ASP A 932 -26.05 -50.12 20.03
CA ASP A 932 -24.59 -50.14 19.92
C ASP A 932 -23.91 -49.33 21.04
N THR A 933 -23.49 -50.02 22.10
CA THR A 933 -22.97 -49.42 23.34
C THR A 933 -21.53 -48.92 23.26
N THR A 934 -20.79 -49.26 22.20
CA THR A 934 -19.36 -48.94 22.06
C THR A 934 -19.13 -47.51 21.55
N THR A 935 -20.00 -47.06 20.64
CA THR A 935 -19.93 -45.71 20.03
C THR A 935 -20.41 -44.63 21.00
N ILE A 936 -21.40 -44.97 21.85
CA ILE A 936 -21.92 -44.10 22.90
C ILE A 936 -20.84 -43.69 23.90
N ALA A 937 -19.96 -44.61 24.31
CA ALA A 937 -18.93 -44.30 25.30
C ALA A 937 -17.88 -43.31 24.77
N GLN A 938 -17.60 -43.35 23.47
CA GLN A 938 -16.62 -42.48 22.82
C GLN A 938 -17.20 -41.09 22.56
N ASP A 939 -18.42 -40.99 22.05
CA ASP A 939 -19.07 -39.70 21.77
C ASP A 939 -19.39 -38.93 23.06
N VAL A 940 -19.79 -39.61 24.16
CA VAL A 940 -19.95 -38.99 25.49
C VAL A 940 -18.62 -38.39 25.99
N THR A 941 -17.51 -39.10 25.72
CA THR A 941 -16.17 -38.65 26.11
C THR A 941 -15.73 -37.46 25.26
N ASP A 942 -16.07 -37.46 23.99
CA ASP A 942 -15.67 -36.42 23.04
C ASP A 942 -16.53 -35.15 23.18
N ILE A 943 -17.82 -35.26 23.51
CA ILE A 943 -18.68 -34.12 23.90
C ILE A 943 -18.19 -33.48 25.19
N TYR A 944 -17.85 -34.28 26.21
CA TYR A 944 -17.27 -33.78 27.45
C TYR A 944 -15.93 -33.06 27.21
N ASN A 945 -15.08 -33.56 26.30
CA ASN A 945 -13.81 -32.93 25.95
C ASN A 945 -14.00 -31.67 25.09
N PHE A 946 -15.03 -31.65 24.24
CA PHE A 946 -15.40 -30.52 23.40
C PHE A 946 -15.95 -29.35 24.22
N GLU A 947 -16.89 -29.59 25.14
CA GLU A 947 -17.41 -28.58 26.07
C GLU A 947 -16.33 -28.00 26.98
N LYS A 948 -15.38 -28.85 27.41
CA LYS A 948 -14.20 -28.44 28.18
C LYS A 948 -13.23 -27.53 27.39
N SER A 949 -13.33 -27.46 26.07
CA SER A 949 -12.37 -26.75 25.21
C SER A 949 -12.89 -25.45 24.57
N ILE A 950 -14.19 -25.17 24.62
CA ILE A 950 -14.80 -24.01 23.94
C ILE A 950 -15.31 -22.92 24.90
N SER A 951 -15.25 -23.12 26.21
CA SER A 951 -15.64 -22.10 27.21
C SER A 951 -14.41 -21.50 27.91
N ILE A 952 -14.15 -20.25 27.56
CA ILE A 952 -13.00 -19.40 27.89
C ILE A 952 -13.15 -18.73 29.27
N TYR A 953 -12.01 -18.47 29.94
CA TYR A 953 -11.69 -17.44 30.94
C TYR A 953 -12.83 -16.58 31.54
N HIS A 954 -12.98 -16.59 32.87
CA HIS A 954 -12.71 -15.46 33.78
C HIS A 954 -13.16 -15.79 35.22
N LEU A 955 -12.18 -15.91 36.11
CA LEU A 955 -12.33 -16.08 37.55
C LEU A 955 -12.56 -14.70 38.22
N THR A 956 -13.45 -14.63 39.21
CA THR A 956 -13.51 -13.50 40.17
C THR A 956 -12.63 -13.77 41.40
N PRO A 957 -12.02 -12.73 42.03
CA PRO A 957 -10.86 -12.86 42.93
C PRO A 957 -11.04 -13.56 44.30
N ALA A 958 -12.24 -13.98 44.70
CA ALA A 958 -12.52 -14.45 46.07
C ALA A 958 -12.73 -15.97 46.24
N GLU A 959 -12.60 -16.78 45.17
CA GLU A 959 -12.53 -18.25 45.27
C GLU A 959 -11.08 -18.79 45.18
N GLN A 960 -10.09 -17.88 45.11
CA GLN A 960 -8.67 -18.22 45.20
C GLN A 960 -8.18 -18.51 46.63
N SER A 961 -8.97 -18.26 47.70
CA SER A 961 -8.41 -18.28 49.05
C SER A 961 -8.82 -19.41 50.00
N ALA A 962 -9.67 -20.39 49.62
CA ALA A 962 -10.10 -21.42 50.59
C ALA A 962 -10.04 -22.89 50.14
N ARG A 963 -9.83 -23.20 48.84
CA ARG A 963 -9.42 -24.55 48.39
C ARG A 963 -8.11 -24.58 47.61
N HIS A 964 -7.34 -23.49 47.75
CA HIS A 964 -5.89 -23.44 47.54
C HIS A 964 -5.11 -24.02 48.76
N ASN A 965 -5.74 -24.84 49.61
CA ASN A 965 -5.14 -25.26 50.89
C ASN A 965 -5.12 -26.77 51.15
N GLU A 966 -5.45 -27.62 50.16
CA GLU A 966 -5.24 -29.07 50.31
C GLU A 966 -4.62 -29.74 49.07
N THR A 967 -4.89 -29.30 47.84
CA THR A 967 -4.07 -29.68 46.67
C THR A 967 -2.72 -28.96 46.67
N VAL A 968 -2.71 -27.74 47.23
CA VAL A 968 -1.48 -26.98 47.51
C VAL A 968 -0.70 -27.60 48.66
N ARG A 969 -1.33 -28.25 49.65
CA ARG A 969 -0.59 -28.99 50.70
C ARG A 969 0.15 -30.21 50.18
N THR A 970 -0.34 -30.88 49.13
CA THR A 970 0.34 -32.06 48.57
C THR A 970 1.41 -31.68 47.54
N THR A 971 1.26 -30.54 46.84
CA THR A 971 2.29 -30.05 45.91
C THR A 971 3.34 -29.16 46.58
N ILE A 972 3.00 -28.42 47.65
CA ILE A 972 3.96 -27.68 48.49
C ILE A 972 4.70 -28.62 49.46
N GLY A 973 4.09 -29.72 49.89
CA GLY A 973 4.76 -30.76 50.68
C GLY A 973 6.00 -31.35 50.00
N ASN A 974 6.09 -31.30 48.66
CA ASN A 974 7.23 -31.81 47.88
C ASN A 974 8.15 -30.70 47.32
N LEU A 975 7.83 -29.42 47.52
CA LEU A 975 8.69 -28.29 47.10
C LEU A 975 9.29 -27.52 48.29
N SER A 976 8.92 -27.84 49.54
CA SER A 976 9.50 -27.24 50.75
C SER A 976 10.30 -28.21 51.64
N GLU A 977 10.95 -29.23 51.08
CA GLU A 977 12.15 -29.79 51.72
C GLU A 977 13.44 -29.06 51.28
N THR A 978 13.34 -27.96 50.51
CA THR A 978 14.55 -27.17 50.15
C THR A 978 14.43 -25.64 50.24
N PHE A 979 13.32 -25.07 50.70
CA PHE A 979 13.32 -23.66 51.13
C PHE A 979 12.49 -23.48 52.39
N SER A 980 13.00 -24.05 53.48
CA SER A 980 12.60 -23.66 54.83
C SER A 980 13.09 -22.23 55.11
N THR A 981 12.32 -21.55 55.96
CA THR A 981 12.65 -20.32 56.71
C THR A 981 12.41 -18.96 56.03
N SER A 982 11.12 -18.64 55.92
CA SER A 982 10.46 -17.48 56.56
C SER A 982 10.81 -16.03 56.17
N VAL A 983 9.81 -15.41 55.53
CA VAL A 983 9.11 -14.16 55.93
C VAL A 983 9.86 -12.82 55.72
N ASN A 984 9.43 -12.02 54.73
CA ASN A 984 8.59 -10.83 54.96
C ASN A 984 8.22 -10.00 53.71
N SER A 985 7.04 -9.39 53.81
CA SER A 985 6.50 -8.17 53.15
C SER A 985 5.94 -8.17 51.71
N TYR A 986 4.61 -8.17 51.65
CA TYR A 986 3.67 -7.25 50.93
C TYR A 986 3.90 -6.89 49.46
N ASN A 987 2.99 -7.33 48.57
CA ASN A 987 1.83 -6.54 48.09
C ASN A 987 1.12 -7.26 46.93
N LEU A 988 -0.15 -7.62 47.14
CA LEU A 988 -1.12 -7.89 46.07
C LEU A 988 -2.53 -7.76 46.65
N PHE A 989 -3.14 -6.59 46.44
CA PHE A 989 -4.59 -6.40 46.49
C PHE A 989 -4.94 -5.34 45.46
N GLU A 990 -5.52 -5.78 44.34
CA GLU A 990 -6.37 -4.96 43.48
C GLU A 990 -7.82 -5.05 43.96
N LYS A 991 -8.54 -3.97 43.68
CA LYS A 991 -9.91 -3.62 44.04
C LYS A 991 -10.95 -4.69 43.74
N VAL A 992 -11.92 -4.85 44.64
CA VAL A 992 -13.33 -5.05 44.29
C VAL A 992 -14.17 -4.19 45.22
N ASP A 993 -14.96 -3.31 44.60
CA ASP A 993 -16.08 -2.59 45.19
C ASP A 993 -17.07 -3.59 45.80
N PHE A 994 -17.17 -3.60 47.13
CA PHE A 994 -18.28 -4.23 47.83
C PHE A 994 -19.33 -3.16 48.04
N CYS A 995 -20.55 -3.42 47.56
CA CYS A 995 -21.73 -2.56 47.58
C CYS A 995 -21.96 -1.68 46.32
N TYR A 996 -22.23 -2.32 45.19
CA TYR A 996 -23.18 -1.81 44.19
C TYR A 996 -23.87 -3.01 43.53
N CYS A 997 -25.21 -3.02 43.58
CA CYS A 997 -26.09 -3.90 42.80
C CYS A 997 -26.02 -3.59 41.32
#